data_AF-A0AAV2KGT6-F1
#
_entry.id   AF-A0AAV2KGT6-F1
#
_cell.length_a   1.000
_cell.length_b   1.000
_cell.length_c   1.000
_cell.angle_alpha   90.00
_cell.angle_beta   90.00
_cell.angle_gamma   90.00
#
_symmetry.space_group_name_H-M   'P 1'
#
loop_
_entity.id
_entity.type
_entity.pdbx_description
1 polymer ?
#
loop_
_entity_poly.entity_id
_entity_poly.type
_entity_poly.pdbx_seq_one_letter_code
_entity_poly.pdbx_strand_id
1 'polypeptide(L)'
;MEKQKILYQQARLHARGAAEMVLQMISASKGRLGPMVTCTLKLGIAILNGGNVHVQQKMLDYLKEKRDAGFFKSLSGLMQSCSVLDLNAFERQNKAEGLGMVTEEGSIHTQRGSKVLQNDDFTKDLFRFLQLLCEGHNGDFQNFLRTQTGNTTTVNIIISTVDYLLRLQESISDFYWYYSGKDVIDDTGRLNFSKALDVAKQIFNSLTEYIQGPCIGNQQSLAHSRLWDAVVGFLHVFANLQMKLSQDSSQIELLKELMDLQKDMVVMLLSLLEGNVVNGTIGKQMVDTLVESSSNVEMILKFFDMFLKLKDLTTSENFREYDPDCKGLISQKEFQKSMESQKQYSSAEIEFLLSCAEVDENDMFNYKEFVERFHEPAKEIGFNVAVLLTNLSEHMPHDSRLGSFLDVAESLLGYFEPYLGRIEIMGSAKRIERVYFEISESSREQWEKPQVKESKRQFIFDVVNEGGESEKMEMFVNFCEDTIFEMQLASQISDPEEVEQAEEEEEEEAYSFLEERSDEEVESVSAFTSACRSVKAKIAGVRQMLSLKSLRKQFKKARKLSIREVITGFFSFFWMLFIGFFKGIFGLIFGFFHLIWSSMFGGGLVEGAKNIKVTDILGNMPDPTQFGIHGDVMEGEKVEALESSGSLDTAMVPTGEVGEADLMMELLGSKKEGGGKHVEPGLGDMSDPGEASGADAKKKPVVTKESEQEKAETENQEKGDKPKQEESKEPETEEKPKPKTSESDESSPAFMSSVFAVLDIYLTKIVNYLARNFYNLRFLALFVCFAINFILLFYKVTGEPEEEAPEESGWGGEEEEEDDEDTLFDMDEFVLQESTGYMLPALRFLAVFHTVISLVCVLGYYCLKVPLVVFKREKEIARKLEFDGLYITEQPSDDDIKGQWDRLVINTPSFPNNYWDKFIKRKVINKYGYLYGAERIAELLGLDKSALDFDPTVETEEREASLMSWLSSIDTKYHIWKMGVVLTDNFFLYLIWYTTMSFFGHCNNFFFAAHLLDIAMGIKTLRTILSSVTHNGKQLVLTVGLLAVVVYLYTVVAFNFFRKFYNKSEDEDEPDMKCDDMMTCYLFHMYVGVRAGGGIGDELEDPAGDPYELYRILFDITFFFFVIVILLAIIQGLIIDAFGELRDQQEQVKEDMETKCFICGIGNDYFDRTPHGFETHTLQEHNLANYLFFLMYLINKDETEHTGQESYVWKMYQERCWDFFPAGDCFRKQYEDQLG
;
A
#
# COMPACT_ATOMS: atom_id res chain seq x y z
N MET A 1 -16.58 0.02 -17.04
CA MET A 1 -17.26 0.59 -18.23
C MET A 1 -18.32 -0.34 -18.82
N GLU A 2 -18.08 -1.64 -18.89
CA GLU A 2 -18.91 -2.60 -19.66
C GLU A 2 -20.39 -2.67 -19.23
N LYS A 3 -20.68 -2.63 -17.92
CA LYS A 3 -22.05 -2.52 -17.38
C LYS A 3 -22.86 -1.37 -18.01
N GLN A 4 -22.20 -0.24 -18.35
CA GLN A 4 -22.85 0.88 -19.06
C GLN A 4 -23.07 0.60 -20.56
N LYS A 5 -22.14 -0.10 -21.24
CA LYS A 5 -22.36 -0.61 -22.61
C LYS A 5 -23.57 -1.57 -22.64
N ILE A 6 -23.71 -2.46 -21.65
CA ILE A 6 -24.81 -3.43 -21.52
C ILE A 6 -26.15 -2.73 -21.27
N LEU A 7 -26.24 -1.88 -20.24
CA LEU A 7 -27.48 -1.16 -19.87
C LEU A 7 -28.00 -0.30 -21.03
N TYR A 8 -27.13 0.36 -21.80
CA TYR A 8 -27.51 1.11 -22.99
C TYR A 8 -28.14 0.22 -24.08
N GLN A 9 -27.53 -0.93 -24.37
CA GLN A 9 -28.07 -1.88 -25.36
C GLN A 9 -29.42 -2.46 -24.92
N GLN A 10 -29.57 -2.79 -23.63
CA GLN A 10 -30.82 -3.26 -23.04
C GLN A 10 -31.91 -2.18 -23.10
N ALA A 11 -31.60 -0.93 -22.75
CA ALA A 11 -32.52 0.20 -22.87
C ALA A 11 -32.99 0.42 -24.32
N ARG A 12 -32.07 0.32 -25.29
CA ARG A 12 -32.36 0.43 -26.74
C ARG A 12 -33.26 -0.69 -27.27
N LEU A 13 -33.18 -1.90 -26.70
CA LEU A 13 -34.10 -3.01 -27.00
C LEU A 13 -35.45 -2.85 -26.27
N HIS A 14 -35.43 -2.43 -25.01
CA HIS A 14 -36.63 -2.20 -24.22
C HIS A 14 -37.52 -1.11 -24.83
N ALA A 15 -36.94 0.00 -25.32
CA ALA A 15 -37.64 1.07 -26.04
C ALA A 15 -38.36 0.61 -27.33
N ARG A 16 -38.09 -0.63 -27.80
CA ARG A 16 -38.78 -1.27 -28.93
C ARG A 16 -39.83 -2.31 -28.50
N GLY A 17 -40.16 -2.40 -27.21
CA GLY A 17 -41.15 -3.33 -26.65
C GLY A 17 -40.65 -4.77 -26.44
N ALA A 18 -39.33 -5.02 -26.52
CA ALA A 18 -38.78 -6.38 -26.50
C ALA A 18 -39.12 -7.16 -25.22
N ALA A 19 -39.17 -6.48 -24.06
CA ALA A 19 -39.49 -7.11 -22.77
C ALA A 19 -40.93 -7.68 -22.72
N GLU A 20 -41.93 -6.92 -23.19
CA GLU A 20 -43.32 -7.37 -23.23
C GLU A 20 -43.52 -8.52 -24.21
N MET A 21 -42.80 -8.49 -25.35
CA MET A 21 -42.84 -9.53 -26.37
C MET A 21 -42.37 -10.89 -25.82
N VAL A 22 -41.30 -10.92 -25.02
CA VAL A 22 -40.78 -12.14 -24.38
C VAL A 22 -41.85 -12.79 -23.50
N LEU A 23 -42.50 -12.01 -22.63
CA LEU A 23 -43.57 -12.50 -21.75
C LEU A 23 -44.76 -13.05 -22.54
N GLN A 24 -45.22 -12.33 -23.57
CA GLN A 24 -46.32 -12.76 -24.45
C GLN A 24 -45.98 -14.09 -25.16
N MET A 25 -44.75 -14.24 -25.65
CA MET A 25 -44.33 -15.46 -26.35
C MET A 25 -44.19 -16.68 -25.43
N ILE A 26 -43.73 -16.49 -24.19
CA ILE A 26 -43.72 -17.54 -23.16
C ILE A 26 -45.16 -17.94 -22.79
N SER A 27 -46.09 -16.99 -22.62
CA SER A 27 -47.51 -17.28 -22.38
C SER A 27 -48.17 -18.03 -23.56
N ALA A 28 -47.81 -17.67 -24.79
CA ALA A 28 -48.35 -18.30 -26.00
C ALA A 28 -47.96 -19.77 -26.19
N SER A 29 -46.84 -20.24 -25.63
CA SER A 29 -46.36 -21.63 -25.80
C SER A 29 -47.20 -22.67 -25.05
N LYS A 30 -47.92 -22.26 -23.99
CA LYS A 30 -48.83 -23.09 -23.18
C LYS A 30 -48.16 -24.36 -22.64
N GLY A 31 -46.95 -24.23 -22.11
CA GLY A 31 -46.19 -25.32 -21.52
C GLY A 31 -45.59 -26.31 -22.52
N ARG A 32 -45.49 -25.96 -23.80
CA ARG A 32 -44.88 -26.82 -24.83
C ARG A 32 -43.45 -26.37 -25.15
N LEU A 33 -42.48 -27.23 -24.86
CA LEU A 33 -41.09 -27.06 -25.26
C LEU A 33 -40.99 -27.06 -26.80
N GLY A 34 -40.22 -26.12 -27.34
CA GLY A 34 -39.96 -25.98 -28.77
C GLY A 34 -39.01 -24.83 -29.06
N PRO A 35 -38.33 -24.81 -30.23
CA PRO A 35 -37.18 -23.94 -30.47
C PRO A 35 -37.49 -22.44 -30.37
N MET A 36 -38.72 -22.03 -30.68
CA MET A 36 -39.16 -20.64 -30.51
C MET A 36 -39.16 -20.20 -29.04
N VAL A 37 -39.45 -21.11 -28.11
CA VAL A 37 -39.42 -20.84 -26.66
C VAL A 37 -37.96 -20.71 -26.19
N THR A 38 -37.07 -21.61 -26.62
CA THR A 38 -35.64 -21.55 -26.32
C THR A 38 -35.02 -20.22 -26.77
N CYS A 39 -35.28 -19.79 -28.02
CA CYS A 39 -34.81 -18.49 -28.50
C CYS A 39 -35.46 -17.30 -27.77
N THR A 40 -36.70 -17.44 -27.30
CA THR A 40 -37.39 -16.40 -26.51
C THR A 40 -36.76 -16.26 -25.12
N LEU A 41 -36.41 -17.37 -24.45
CA LEU A 41 -35.72 -17.34 -23.15
C LEU A 41 -34.33 -16.71 -23.28
N LYS A 42 -33.54 -17.09 -24.30
CA LYS A 42 -32.21 -16.47 -24.53
C LYS A 42 -32.28 -14.96 -24.79
N LEU A 43 -33.34 -14.47 -25.45
CA LEU A 43 -33.59 -13.02 -25.57
C LEU A 43 -34.00 -12.40 -24.22
N GLY A 44 -34.81 -13.09 -23.41
CA GLY A 44 -35.17 -12.65 -22.06
C GLY A 44 -33.96 -12.51 -21.13
N ILE A 45 -33.07 -13.52 -21.12
CA ILE A 45 -31.80 -13.52 -20.40
C ILE A 45 -30.96 -12.30 -20.82
N ALA A 46 -30.72 -12.09 -22.11
CA ALA A 46 -29.93 -10.95 -22.60
C ALA A 46 -30.51 -9.58 -22.22
N ILE A 47 -31.84 -9.47 -22.11
CA ILE A 47 -32.56 -8.26 -21.70
C ILE A 47 -32.43 -7.97 -20.20
N LEU A 48 -32.31 -9.01 -19.36
CA LEU A 48 -32.26 -8.91 -17.89
C LEU A 48 -30.85 -8.98 -17.30
N ASN A 49 -29.88 -9.52 -18.05
CA ASN A 49 -28.50 -9.82 -17.62
C ASN A 49 -27.85 -8.66 -16.85
N GLY A 50 -27.27 -8.95 -15.69
CA GLY A 50 -26.70 -7.95 -14.78
C GLY A 50 -27.75 -7.16 -13.99
N GLY A 51 -28.81 -7.82 -13.53
CA GLY A 51 -29.82 -7.26 -12.62
C GLY A 51 -30.56 -6.02 -13.13
N ASN A 52 -31.13 -6.01 -14.35
CA ASN A 52 -31.78 -4.81 -14.89
C ASN A 52 -33.16 -4.52 -14.24
N VAL A 53 -33.15 -3.95 -13.03
CA VAL A 53 -34.32 -3.61 -12.20
C VAL A 53 -35.36 -2.78 -12.96
N HIS A 54 -34.94 -1.82 -13.80
CA HIS A 54 -35.85 -0.99 -14.60
C HIS A 54 -36.66 -1.83 -15.61
N VAL A 55 -36.08 -2.89 -16.16
CA VAL A 55 -36.81 -3.81 -17.05
C VAL A 55 -37.63 -4.83 -16.26
N GLN A 56 -37.11 -5.37 -15.15
CA GLN A 56 -37.86 -6.25 -14.24
C GLN A 56 -39.16 -5.58 -13.78
N GLN A 57 -39.10 -4.32 -13.32
CA GLN A 57 -40.27 -3.56 -12.88
C GLN A 57 -41.32 -3.45 -14.00
N LYS A 58 -40.91 -3.15 -15.23
CA LYS A 58 -41.85 -3.04 -16.37
C LYS A 58 -42.40 -4.38 -16.83
N MET A 59 -41.65 -5.48 -16.68
CA MET A 59 -42.18 -6.84 -16.86
C MET A 59 -43.22 -7.16 -15.79
N LEU A 60 -42.97 -6.79 -14.53
CA LEU A 60 -43.89 -6.99 -13.41
C LEU A 60 -45.18 -6.18 -13.56
N ASP A 61 -45.07 -4.89 -13.90
CA ASP A 61 -46.21 -4.00 -14.13
C ASP A 61 -47.07 -4.49 -15.29
N TYR A 62 -46.46 -4.92 -16.41
CA TYR A 62 -47.17 -5.55 -17.52
C TYR A 62 -47.99 -6.79 -17.06
N LEU A 63 -47.39 -7.68 -16.28
CA LEU A 63 -48.09 -8.88 -15.78
C LEU A 63 -49.22 -8.52 -14.80
N LYS A 64 -49.01 -7.54 -13.91
CA LYS A 64 -50.02 -7.02 -12.97
C LYS A 64 -51.20 -6.35 -13.70
N GLU A 65 -50.94 -5.55 -14.74
CA GLU A 65 -51.97 -4.90 -15.56
C GLU A 65 -52.77 -5.91 -16.40
N LYS A 66 -52.09 -6.80 -17.14
CA LYS A 66 -52.77 -7.76 -18.04
C LYS A 66 -53.45 -8.90 -17.28
N ARG A 67 -53.03 -9.18 -16.04
CA ARG A 67 -53.48 -10.31 -15.21
C ARG A 67 -53.32 -11.67 -15.92
N ASP A 68 -52.17 -11.86 -16.56
CA ASP A 68 -51.92 -13.03 -17.38
C ASP A 68 -51.59 -14.27 -16.53
N ALA A 69 -52.65 -15.01 -16.18
CA ALA A 69 -52.54 -16.33 -15.56
C ALA A 69 -52.11 -17.45 -16.54
N GLY A 70 -51.94 -17.15 -17.83
CA GLY A 70 -51.40 -18.06 -18.85
C GLY A 70 -49.88 -18.18 -18.77
N PHE A 71 -49.17 -17.06 -18.59
CA PHE A 71 -47.71 -17.01 -18.44
C PHE A 71 -47.17 -18.01 -17.39
N PHE A 72 -47.66 -17.92 -16.16
CA PHE A 72 -47.22 -18.78 -15.05
C PHE A 72 -47.58 -20.26 -15.23
N LYS A 73 -48.72 -20.57 -15.85
CA LYS A 73 -49.09 -21.94 -16.21
C LYS A 73 -48.22 -22.50 -17.34
N SER A 74 -47.79 -21.62 -18.25
CA SER A 74 -46.85 -21.97 -19.30
C SER A 74 -45.48 -22.33 -18.71
N LEU A 75 -44.93 -21.48 -17.83
CA LEU A 75 -43.68 -21.75 -17.11
C LEU A 75 -43.73 -23.07 -16.33
N SER A 76 -44.73 -23.26 -15.47
CA SER A 76 -44.89 -24.51 -14.70
C SER A 76 -45.01 -25.75 -15.60
N GLY A 77 -45.71 -25.64 -16.74
CA GLY A 77 -45.77 -26.70 -17.75
C GLY A 77 -44.41 -27.00 -18.43
N LEU A 78 -43.58 -25.97 -18.68
CA LEU A 78 -42.23 -26.16 -19.19
C LEU A 78 -41.34 -26.87 -18.17
N MET A 79 -41.38 -26.47 -16.89
CA MET A 79 -40.64 -27.10 -15.79
C MET A 79 -41.04 -28.58 -15.55
N GLN A 80 -42.29 -28.93 -15.84
CA GLN A 80 -42.77 -30.32 -15.84
C GLN A 80 -42.31 -31.12 -17.07
N SER A 81 -41.88 -30.44 -18.15
CA SER A 81 -41.40 -31.08 -19.39
C SER A 81 -39.88 -31.27 -19.48
N CYS A 82 -39.11 -30.64 -18.58
CA CYS A 82 -37.67 -30.83 -18.45
C CYS A 82 -37.32 -32.26 -17.96
N SER A 83 -36.32 -32.89 -18.58
CA SER A 83 -35.88 -34.25 -18.26
C SER A 83 -34.79 -34.29 -17.19
N VAL A 84 -34.79 -35.36 -16.39
CA VAL A 84 -33.69 -35.77 -15.50
C VAL A 84 -32.90 -36.94 -16.14
N LEU A 85 -31.84 -37.45 -15.49
CA LEU A 85 -31.06 -38.58 -16.01
C LEU A 85 -31.88 -39.88 -16.01
N ASP A 86 -32.30 -40.35 -17.20
CA ASP A 86 -32.88 -41.69 -17.35
C ASP A 86 -31.78 -42.75 -17.47
N LEU A 87 -31.55 -43.52 -16.41
CA LEU A 87 -30.67 -44.70 -16.42
C LEU A 87 -31.01 -45.69 -17.55
N ASN A 88 -32.29 -45.82 -17.93
CA ASN A 88 -32.68 -46.67 -19.05
C ASN A 88 -32.24 -46.08 -20.41
N ALA A 89 -32.13 -44.76 -20.54
CA ALA A 89 -31.56 -44.10 -21.72
C ALA A 89 -30.04 -44.23 -21.72
N PHE A 90 -29.39 -44.05 -20.56
CA PHE A 90 -27.95 -44.30 -20.38
C PHE A 90 -27.57 -45.73 -20.80
N GLU A 91 -28.25 -46.74 -20.27
CA GLU A 91 -28.05 -48.16 -20.59
C GLU A 91 -28.28 -48.50 -22.08
N ARG A 92 -29.14 -47.74 -22.78
CA ARG A 92 -29.33 -47.89 -24.24
C ARG A 92 -28.23 -47.20 -25.04
N GLN A 93 -27.71 -46.07 -24.55
CA GLN A 93 -26.61 -45.33 -25.18
C GLN A 93 -25.29 -46.09 -25.02
N ASN A 94 -24.93 -46.50 -23.80
CA ASN A 94 -23.71 -47.29 -23.52
C ASN A 94 -23.68 -48.59 -24.35
N LYS A 95 -24.81 -49.31 -24.45
CA LYS A 95 -24.93 -50.48 -25.34
C LYS A 95 -24.85 -50.16 -26.84
N ALA A 96 -25.17 -48.95 -27.29
CA ALA A 96 -25.01 -48.54 -28.68
C ALA A 96 -23.56 -48.12 -28.99
N GLU A 97 -22.88 -47.49 -28.03
CA GLU A 97 -21.45 -47.14 -28.11
C GLU A 97 -20.58 -48.40 -28.10
N GLY A 98 -20.87 -49.36 -27.22
CA GLY A 98 -20.23 -50.69 -27.19
C GLY A 98 -20.52 -51.58 -28.41
N LEU A 99 -21.40 -51.16 -29.32
CA LEU A 99 -21.66 -51.80 -30.62
C LEU A 99 -20.95 -51.10 -31.79
N GLY A 100 -19.90 -50.29 -31.51
CA GLY A 100 -19.22 -49.33 -32.38
C GLY A 100 -18.65 -49.80 -33.73
N MET A 101 -19.50 -50.32 -34.62
CA MET A 101 -19.25 -50.54 -36.05
C MET A 101 -20.28 -49.77 -36.88
N VAL A 102 -20.25 -48.44 -36.78
CA VAL A 102 -21.00 -47.53 -37.64
C VAL A 102 -20.01 -46.74 -38.49
N THR A 103 -20.28 -46.58 -39.78
CA THR A 103 -19.40 -45.92 -40.75
C THR A 103 -19.26 -44.41 -40.50
N GLU A 104 -18.21 -43.80 -41.05
CA GLU A 104 -17.78 -42.41 -40.77
C GLU A 104 -18.90 -41.35 -40.88
N GLU A 105 -19.84 -41.51 -41.82
CA GLU A 105 -21.01 -40.60 -41.96
C GLU A 105 -21.98 -40.65 -40.76
N GLY A 106 -21.98 -41.75 -39.99
CA GLY A 106 -22.81 -41.92 -38.80
C GLY A 106 -22.17 -41.38 -37.50
N SER A 107 -20.84 -41.29 -37.45
CA SER A 107 -20.09 -40.79 -36.27
C SER A 107 -20.40 -39.33 -35.92
N ILE A 108 -20.87 -38.55 -36.89
CA ILE A 108 -21.31 -37.16 -36.72
C ILE A 108 -22.60 -37.08 -35.86
N HIS A 109 -23.39 -38.16 -35.78
CA HIS A 109 -24.64 -38.19 -35.03
C HIS A 109 -24.51 -38.68 -33.58
N THR A 110 -23.40 -39.31 -33.18
CA THR A 110 -23.17 -39.71 -31.77
C THR A 110 -22.68 -38.55 -30.91
N GLN A 111 -21.81 -37.67 -31.43
CA GLN A 111 -21.30 -36.52 -30.68
C GLN A 111 -22.33 -35.40 -30.43
N ARG A 112 -23.47 -35.38 -31.15
CA ARG A 112 -24.29 -34.16 -31.30
C ARG A 112 -25.53 -34.06 -30.40
N GLY A 113 -25.51 -34.75 -29.26
CA GLY A 113 -26.50 -34.61 -28.19
C GLY A 113 -26.66 -35.88 -27.36
N SER A 114 -26.50 -35.77 -26.03
CA SER A 114 -26.82 -36.87 -25.12
C SER A 114 -28.30 -37.25 -25.26
N LYS A 115 -28.58 -38.56 -25.25
CA LYS A 115 -29.96 -39.06 -25.18
C LYS A 115 -30.44 -39.25 -23.74
N VAL A 116 -29.53 -39.10 -22.77
CA VAL A 116 -29.72 -39.39 -21.34
C VAL A 116 -30.34 -38.20 -20.61
N LEU A 117 -29.81 -36.99 -20.86
CA LEU A 117 -30.35 -35.72 -20.39
C LEU A 117 -30.67 -34.87 -21.62
N GLN A 118 -31.95 -34.61 -21.89
CA GLN A 118 -32.41 -33.98 -23.12
C GLN A 118 -32.89 -32.55 -22.85
N ASN A 119 -32.35 -31.59 -23.59
CA ASN A 119 -32.61 -30.15 -23.38
C ASN A 119 -32.10 -29.67 -22.00
N ASP A 120 -30.91 -30.14 -21.62
CA ASP A 120 -30.07 -29.61 -20.55
C ASP A 120 -29.85 -28.09 -20.71
N ASP A 121 -29.41 -27.64 -21.88
CA ASP A 121 -29.25 -26.21 -22.21
C ASP A 121 -30.54 -25.40 -21.96
N PHE A 122 -31.68 -25.91 -22.41
CA PHE A 122 -32.99 -25.24 -22.22
C PHE A 122 -33.40 -25.20 -20.75
N THR A 123 -33.05 -26.22 -19.98
CA THR A 123 -33.37 -26.29 -18.55
C THR A 123 -32.54 -25.27 -17.78
N LYS A 124 -31.25 -25.13 -18.12
CA LYS A 124 -30.40 -24.05 -17.60
C LYS A 124 -30.91 -22.66 -18.04
N ASP A 125 -31.26 -22.47 -19.31
CA ASP A 125 -31.89 -21.22 -19.80
C ASP A 125 -33.16 -20.85 -19.02
N LEU A 126 -34.03 -21.83 -18.77
CA LEU A 126 -35.31 -21.62 -18.08
C LEU A 126 -35.11 -21.16 -16.64
N PHE A 127 -34.18 -21.78 -15.90
CA PHE A 127 -33.88 -21.40 -14.52
C PHE A 127 -33.07 -20.09 -14.45
N ARG A 128 -32.06 -19.87 -15.32
CA ARG A 128 -31.33 -18.58 -15.38
C ARG A 128 -32.25 -17.41 -15.72
N PHE A 129 -33.27 -17.61 -16.57
CA PHE A 129 -34.30 -16.59 -16.82
C PHE A 129 -35.16 -16.29 -15.59
N LEU A 130 -35.49 -17.29 -14.76
CA LEU A 130 -36.24 -17.08 -13.53
C LEU A 130 -35.39 -16.42 -12.42
N GLN A 131 -34.11 -16.77 -12.32
CA GLN A 131 -33.14 -16.11 -11.45
C GLN A 131 -33.04 -14.60 -11.77
N LEU A 132 -32.78 -14.26 -13.04
CA LEU A 132 -32.62 -12.88 -13.53
C LEU A 132 -33.88 -12.00 -13.42
N LEU A 133 -35.06 -12.57 -13.14
CA LEU A 133 -36.28 -11.81 -12.83
C LEU A 133 -36.34 -11.33 -11.37
N CYS A 134 -35.59 -11.98 -10.46
CA CYS A 134 -35.51 -11.64 -9.05
C CYS A 134 -34.17 -10.99 -8.65
N GLU A 135 -33.11 -11.24 -9.43
CA GLU A 135 -31.73 -10.75 -9.22
C GLU A 135 -31.66 -9.25 -8.92
N GLY A 136 -30.86 -8.88 -7.91
CA GLY A 136 -30.94 -7.56 -7.27
C GLY A 136 -32.07 -7.45 -6.24
N HIS A 137 -32.43 -8.58 -5.62
CA HIS A 137 -33.37 -8.72 -4.50
C HIS A 137 -34.72 -8.02 -4.71
N ASN A 138 -35.34 -8.24 -5.87
CA ASN A 138 -36.62 -7.64 -6.24
C ASN A 138 -37.78 -8.29 -5.46
N GLY A 139 -37.95 -7.90 -4.20
CA GLY A 139 -38.95 -8.45 -3.28
C GLY A 139 -40.38 -8.41 -3.84
N ASP A 140 -40.71 -7.41 -4.65
CA ASP A 140 -42.04 -7.29 -5.26
C ASP A 140 -42.26 -8.34 -6.37
N PHE A 141 -41.20 -8.70 -7.12
CA PHE A 141 -41.22 -9.80 -8.09
C PHE A 141 -41.14 -11.18 -7.40
N GLN A 142 -40.26 -11.34 -6.42
CA GLN A 142 -40.13 -12.56 -5.60
C GLN A 142 -41.46 -12.97 -4.95
N ASN A 143 -42.21 -12.02 -4.37
CA ASN A 143 -43.54 -12.27 -3.82
C ASN A 143 -44.58 -12.63 -4.91
N PHE A 144 -44.42 -12.12 -6.12
CA PHE A 144 -45.31 -12.39 -7.26
C PHE A 144 -45.05 -13.77 -7.89
N LEU A 145 -43.83 -14.32 -7.83
CA LEU A 145 -43.55 -15.73 -8.19
C LEU A 145 -44.24 -16.72 -7.24
N ARG A 146 -44.35 -16.38 -5.95
CA ARG A 146 -45.07 -17.18 -4.95
C ARG A 146 -46.58 -17.06 -5.11
N THR A 147 -47.10 -15.83 -5.26
CA THR A 147 -48.55 -15.54 -5.24
C THR A 147 -48.96 -14.39 -6.16
N GLN A 148 -49.70 -14.68 -7.24
CA GLN A 148 -50.19 -13.65 -8.20
C GLN A 148 -51.53 -13.03 -7.76
N THR A 149 -51.48 -12.15 -6.76
CA THR A 149 -52.65 -11.46 -6.18
C THR A 149 -53.35 -10.54 -7.21
N GLY A 150 -54.42 -11.04 -7.83
CA GLY A 150 -55.19 -10.33 -8.86
C GLY A 150 -55.61 -11.22 -10.04
N ASN A 151 -54.91 -12.35 -10.21
CA ASN A 151 -55.25 -13.43 -11.14
C ASN A 151 -56.36 -14.34 -10.57
N THR A 152 -57.08 -15.06 -11.43
CA THR A 152 -58.13 -16.01 -11.00
C THR A 152 -57.59 -17.35 -10.47
N THR A 153 -56.29 -17.61 -10.63
CA THR A 153 -55.61 -18.84 -10.21
C THR A 153 -54.16 -18.51 -9.87
N THR A 154 -53.70 -18.91 -8.69
CA THR A 154 -52.30 -18.83 -8.29
C THR A 154 -51.51 -20.03 -8.82
N VAL A 155 -50.26 -19.81 -9.21
CA VAL A 155 -49.26 -20.83 -9.50
C VAL A 155 -48.00 -20.48 -8.70
N ASN A 156 -47.60 -21.34 -7.77
CA ASN A 156 -46.39 -21.11 -6.97
C ASN A 156 -45.18 -21.71 -7.72
N ILE A 157 -44.38 -20.84 -8.35
CA ILE A 157 -43.20 -21.24 -9.15
C ILE A 157 -42.07 -21.76 -8.25
N ILE A 158 -41.99 -21.28 -7.00
CA ILE A 158 -40.96 -21.66 -6.03
C ILE A 158 -41.14 -23.13 -5.63
N ILE A 159 -42.36 -23.53 -5.25
CA ILE A 159 -42.67 -24.95 -4.98
C ILE A 159 -42.51 -25.79 -6.25
N SER A 160 -42.91 -25.28 -7.42
CA SER A 160 -42.67 -25.98 -8.71
C SER A 160 -41.19 -26.21 -9.01
N THR A 161 -40.29 -25.41 -8.43
CA THR A 161 -38.83 -25.52 -8.57
C THR A 161 -38.29 -26.60 -7.63
N VAL A 162 -38.76 -26.65 -6.37
CA VAL A 162 -38.46 -27.74 -5.43
C VAL A 162 -38.96 -29.10 -5.97
N ASP A 163 -40.16 -29.14 -6.56
CA ASP A 163 -40.72 -30.31 -7.24
C ASP A 163 -39.92 -30.73 -8.50
N TYR A 164 -39.05 -29.88 -9.04
CA TYR A 164 -38.06 -30.26 -10.06
C TYR A 164 -36.76 -30.75 -9.42
N LEU A 165 -36.24 -30.02 -8.43
CA LEU A 165 -35.01 -30.36 -7.71
C LEU A 165 -35.08 -31.75 -7.07
N LEU A 166 -36.19 -32.11 -6.43
CA LEU A 166 -36.37 -33.43 -5.82
C LEU A 166 -36.28 -34.56 -6.86
N ARG A 167 -36.91 -34.40 -8.03
CA ARG A 167 -36.83 -35.39 -9.13
C ARG A 167 -35.42 -35.49 -9.72
N LEU A 168 -34.68 -34.39 -9.74
CA LEU A 168 -33.28 -34.39 -10.17
C LEU A 168 -32.39 -35.07 -9.13
N GLN A 169 -32.63 -34.84 -7.84
CA GLN A 169 -31.91 -35.48 -6.72
C GLN A 169 -32.17 -37.01 -6.65
N GLU A 170 -33.42 -37.45 -6.76
CA GLU A 170 -33.78 -38.88 -6.86
C GLU A 170 -33.01 -39.55 -8.02
N SER A 171 -33.02 -38.91 -9.19
CA SER A 171 -32.32 -39.36 -10.41
C SER A 171 -30.79 -39.37 -10.28
N ILE A 172 -30.18 -38.38 -9.61
CA ILE A 172 -28.75 -38.33 -9.29
C ILE A 172 -28.37 -39.44 -8.29
N SER A 173 -29.23 -39.73 -7.32
CA SER A 173 -28.99 -40.76 -6.30
C SER A 173 -29.07 -42.17 -6.90
N ASP A 174 -30.06 -42.42 -7.77
CA ASP A 174 -30.13 -43.67 -8.56
C ASP A 174 -28.88 -43.85 -9.45
N PHE A 175 -28.37 -42.77 -10.04
CA PHE A 175 -27.13 -42.80 -10.84
C PHE A 175 -25.90 -43.16 -9.98
N TYR A 176 -25.78 -42.61 -8.77
CA TYR A 176 -24.78 -43.05 -7.79
C TYR A 176 -24.90 -44.56 -7.50
N TRP A 177 -26.11 -45.08 -7.26
CA TRP A 177 -26.32 -46.52 -7.00
C TRP A 177 -25.94 -47.43 -8.17
N TYR A 178 -26.01 -46.94 -9.41
CA TYR A 178 -25.53 -47.67 -10.59
C TYR A 178 -23.99 -47.73 -10.70
N TYR A 179 -23.28 -46.77 -10.09
CA TYR A 179 -21.81 -46.74 -10.03
C TYR A 179 -21.22 -47.21 -8.71
N SER A 180 -22.00 -47.36 -7.63
CA SER A 180 -21.47 -47.64 -6.29
C SER A 180 -20.57 -48.89 -6.26
N GLY A 181 -20.98 -49.96 -6.93
CA GLY A 181 -20.24 -51.23 -7.07
C GLY A 181 -19.24 -51.33 -8.24
N LYS A 182 -18.79 -50.20 -8.81
CA LYS A 182 -17.67 -50.12 -9.77
C LYS A 182 -16.65 -49.12 -9.24
N ASP A 183 -15.35 -49.40 -9.28
CA ASP A 183 -14.38 -48.49 -8.66
C ASP A 183 -14.27 -47.15 -9.43
N VAL A 184 -14.19 -47.23 -10.77
CA VAL A 184 -14.05 -46.07 -11.68
C VAL A 184 -15.37 -45.75 -12.41
N ILE A 185 -15.65 -44.46 -12.61
CA ILE A 185 -16.75 -43.97 -13.46
C ILE A 185 -16.24 -43.78 -14.90
N ASP A 186 -16.88 -44.42 -15.89
CA ASP A 186 -16.52 -44.31 -17.31
C ASP A 186 -16.76 -42.91 -17.88
N ASP A 187 -16.05 -42.54 -18.94
CA ASP A 187 -16.05 -41.17 -19.51
C ASP A 187 -17.46 -40.70 -19.92
N THR A 188 -18.25 -41.60 -20.55
CA THR A 188 -19.66 -41.34 -20.86
C THR A 188 -20.49 -41.15 -19.58
N GLY A 189 -20.15 -41.83 -18.49
CA GLY A 189 -20.70 -41.61 -17.16
C GLY A 189 -20.38 -40.21 -16.62
N ARG A 190 -19.08 -39.85 -16.53
CA ARG A 190 -18.61 -38.56 -15.99
C ARG A 190 -19.23 -37.37 -16.73
N LEU A 191 -19.22 -37.41 -18.07
CA LEU A 191 -19.79 -36.34 -18.92
C LEU A 191 -21.31 -36.16 -18.74
N ASN A 192 -22.08 -37.24 -18.55
CA ASN A 192 -23.52 -37.13 -18.29
C ASN A 192 -23.83 -36.71 -16.85
N PHE A 193 -22.96 -37.04 -15.88
CA PHE A 193 -23.11 -36.63 -14.49
C PHE A 193 -22.81 -35.14 -14.31
N SER A 194 -21.68 -34.65 -14.82
CA SER A 194 -21.30 -33.22 -14.88
C SER A 194 -22.48 -32.37 -15.35
N LYS A 195 -23.07 -32.70 -16.51
CA LYS A 195 -24.27 -32.04 -17.06
C LYS A 195 -25.49 -31.99 -16.13
N ALA A 196 -25.64 -32.92 -15.20
CA ALA A 196 -26.72 -32.92 -14.21
C ALA A 196 -26.36 -32.10 -12.95
N LEU A 197 -25.08 -32.10 -12.53
CA LEU A 197 -24.57 -31.21 -11.49
C LEU A 197 -24.73 -29.75 -11.91
N ASP A 198 -24.36 -29.45 -13.16
CA ASP A 198 -24.47 -28.16 -13.86
C ASP A 198 -25.92 -27.63 -13.88
N VAL A 199 -26.92 -28.51 -14.06
CA VAL A 199 -28.35 -28.18 -13.95
C VAL A 199 -28.78 -27.97 -12.48
N ALA A 200 -28.27 -28.78 -11.55
CA ALA A 200 -28.55 -28.61 -10.12
C ALA A 200 -27.98 -27.28 -9.58
N LYS A 201 -26.77 -26.90 -10.00
CA LYS A 201 -26.07 -25.66 -9.63
C LYS A 201 -26.93 -24.44 -10.00
N GLN A 202 -27.41 -24.39 -11.24
CA GLN A 202 -28.33 -23.34 -11.70
C GLN A 202 -29.67 -23.31 -10.94
N ILE A 203 -30.15 -24.44 -10.39
CA ILE A 203 -31.37 -24.47 -9.57
C ILE A 203 -31.12 -23.92 -8.17
N PHE A 204 -30.03 -24.30 -7.49
CA PHE A 204 -29.68 -23.72 -6.19
C PHE A 204 -29.54 -22.20 -6.29
N ASN A 205 -28.84 -21.69 -7.30
CA ASN A 205 -28.66 -20.24 -7.48
C ASN A 205 -29.98 -19.53 -7.86
N SER A 206 -30.93 -20.24 -8.48
CA SER A 206 -32.30 -19.72 -8.68
C SER A 206 -33.12 -19.70 -7.39
N LEU A 207 -32.95 -20.71 -6.51
CA LEU A 207 -33.62 -20.76 -5.21
C LEU A 207 -33.10 -19.67 -4.26
N THR A 208 -31.79 -19.42 -4.29
CA THR A 208 -31.10 -18.33 -3.58
C THR A 208 -31.71 -16.96 -3.94
N GLU A 209 -31.84 -16.62 -5.24
CA GLU A 209 -32.47 -15.37 -5.67
C GLU A 209 -33.97 -15.25 -5.35
N TYR A 210 -34.66 -16.36 -5.03
CA TYR A 210 -36.03 -16.28 -4.55
C TYR A 210 -36.14 -15.89 -3.07
N ILE A 211 -35.07 -16.02 -2.27
CA ILE A 211 -35.11 -15.79 -0.81
C ILE A 211 -34.24 -14.63 -0.34
N GLN A 212 -33.12 -14.34 -1.00
CA GLN A 212 -32.21 -13.27 -0.58
C GLN A 212 -32.84 -11.88 -0.62
N GLY A 213 -32.44 -11.02 0.32
CA GLY A 213 -33.08 -9.72 0.58
C GLY A 213 -34.37 -9.97 1.35
N PRO A 214 -34.27 -10.24 2.67
CA PRO A 214 -34.84 -11.46 3.25
C PRO A 214 -36.34 -11.60 3.00
N CYS A 215 -36.69 -12.41 2.01
CA CYS A 215 -38.07 -12.60 1.58
C CYS A 215 -38.75 -13.65 2.47
N ILE A 216 -39.12 -13.23 3.69
CA ILE A 216 -39.70 -14.07 4.76
C ILE A 216 -40.84 -14.97 4.24
N GLY A 217 -41.69 -14.46 3.35
CA GLY A 217 -42.79 -15.23 2.76
C GLY A 217 -42.35 -16.36 1.81
N ASN A 218 -41.17 -16.23 1.19
CA ASN A 218 -40.55 -17.28 0.37
C ASN A 218 -39.75 -18.25 1.24
N GLN A 219 -38.96 -17.75 2.19
CA GLN A 219 -38.26 -18.57 3.20
C GLN A 219 -39.25 -19.52 3.92
N GLN A 220 -40.36 -19.00 4.46
CA GLN A 220 -41.39 -19.82 5.12
C GLN A 220 -42.14 -20.76 4.14
N SER A 221 -42.26 -20.38 2.85
CA SER A 221 -42.84 -21.27 1.83
C SER A 221 -41.90 -22.45 1.50
N LEU A 222 -40.58 -22.28 1.60
CA LEU A 222 -39.60 -23.36 1.45
C LEU A 222 -39.51 -24.21 2.72
N ALA A 223 -39.51 -23.59 3.90
CA ALA A 223 -39.49 -24.26 5.20
C ALA A 223 -40.67 -25.23 5.44
N HIS A 224 -41.82 -24.96 4.84
CA HIS A 224 -43.01 -25.82 4.84
C HIS A 224 -43.12 -26.73 3.58
N SER A 225 -42.08 -26.80 2.75
CA SER A 225 -42.03 -27.66 1.56
C SER A 225 -41.21 -28.92 1.80
N ARG A 226 -41.09 -29.79 0.77
CA ARG A 226 -40.21 -30.97 0.77
C ARG A 226 -38.76 -30.64 0.35
N LEU A 227 -38.32 -29.40 0.53
CA LEU A 227 -36.93 -29.01 0.27
C LEU A 227 -35.95 -29.80 1.16
N TRP A 228 -36.31 -29.99 2.44
CA TRP A 228 -35.50 -30.73 3.41
C TRP A 228 -35.22 -32.18 2.95
N ASP A 229 -36.23 -32.89 2.42
CA ASP A 229 -36.09 -34.22 1.81
C ASP A 229 -34.97 -34.25 0.75
N ALA A 230 -34.94 -33.25 -0.15
CA ALA A 230 -33.95 -33.16 -1.21
C ALA A 230 -32.55 -32.81 -0.66
N VAL A 231 -32.46 -31.95 0.36
CA VAL A 231 -31.18 -31.60 1.01
C VAL A 231 -30.56 -32.82 1.69
N VAL A 232 -31.34 -33.67 2.39
CA VAL A 232 -30.85 -34.95 2.95
C VAL A 232 -30.33 -35.86 1.84
N GLY A 233 -31.06 -35.95 0.73
CA GLY A 233 -30.65 -36.73 -0.44
C GLY A 233 -29.32 -36.25 -1.06
N PHE A 234 -29.12 -34.93 -1.18
CA PHE A 234 -27.85 -34.37 -1.65
C PHE A 234 -26.71 -34.59 -0.65
N LEU A 235 -26.92 -34.41 0.66
CA LEU A 235 -25.91 -34.70 1.69
C LEU A 235 -25.44 -36.16 1.63
N HIS A 236 -26.34 -37.11 1.38
CA HIS A 236 -25.99 -38.51 1.19
C HIS A 236 -25.12 -38.73 -0.07
N VAL A 237 -25.46 -38.09 -1.19
CA VAL A 237 -24.69 -38.17 -2.44
C VAL A 237 -23.30 -37.54 -2.28
N PHE A 238 -23.20 -36.36 -1.65
CA PHE A 238 -21.91 -35.68 -1.43
C PHE A 238 -20.97 -36.52 -0.57
N ALA A 239 -21.40 -36.95 0.61
CA ALA A 239 -20.58 -37.77 1.52
C ALA A 239 -19.99 -39.02 0.84
N ASN A 240 -20.80 -39.73 0.05
CA ASN A 240 -20.40 -40.99 -0.57
C ASN A 240 -19.64 -40.83 -1.90
N LEU A 241 -19.80 -39.70 -2.61
CA LEU A 241 -19.00 -39.41 -3.80
C LEU A 241 -17.68 -38.72 -3.47
N GLN A 242 -17.61 -37.83 -2.47
CA GLN A 242 -16.36 -37.16 -2.08
C GLN A 242 -15.29 -38.19 -1.69
N MET A 243 -15.64 -39.15 -0.84
CA MET A 243 -14.77 -40.27 -0.45
C MET A 243 -14.39 -41.22 -1.60
N LYS A 244 -15.03 -41.12 -2.76
CA LYS A 244 -14.80 -42.03 -3.90
C LYS A 244 -14.05 -41.37 -5.05
N LEU A 245 -14.47 -40.17 -5.44
CA LEU A 245 -13.85 -39.40 -6.52
C LEU A 245 -12.43 -38.91 -6.14
N SER A 246 -12.07 -38.89 -4.85
CA SER A 246 -10.73 -38.57 -4.38
C SER A 246 -9.69 -39.70 -4.59
N GLN A 247 -10.14 -40.94 -4.84
CA GLN A 247 -9.26 -42.11 -4.96
C GLN A 247 -8.67 -42.30 -6.38
N ASP A 248 -9.00 -41.42 -7.32
CA ASP A 248 -8.62 -41.52 -8.73
C ASP A 248 -8.40 -40.11 -9.31
N SER A 249 -7.17 -39.82 -9.76
CA SER A 249 -6.79 -38.52 -10.32
C SER A 249 -7.62 -38.12 -11.55
N SER A 250 -8.08 -39.09 -12.34
CA SER A 250 -8.92 -38.88 -13.53
C SER A 250 -10.35 -38.43 -13.20
N GLN A 251 -10.72 -38.42 -11.92
CA GLN A 251 -12.03 -38.04 -11.41
C GLN A 251 -12.02 -36.72 -10.60
N ILE A 252 -10.84 -36.09 -10.40
CA ILE A 252 -10.68 -34.87 -9.59
C ILE A 252 -11.41 -33.66 -10.19
N GLU A 253 -11.53 -33.55 -11.51
CA GLU A 253 -12.34 -32.51 -12.17
C GLU A 253 -13.82 -32.62 -11.76
N LEU A 254 -14.36 -33.85 -11.73
CA LEU A 254 -15.73 -34.13 -11.30
C LEU A 254 -15.92 -33.96 -9.78
N LEU A 255 -14.88 -34.22 -8.98
CA LEU A 255 -14.88 -33.91 -7.55
C LEU A 255 -14.97 -32.39 -7.31
N LYS A 256 -14.23 -31.57 -8.08
CA LYS A 256 -14.31 -30.10 -8.01
C LYS A 256 -15.70 -29.60 -8.40
N GLU A 257 -16.29 -30.07 -9.50
CA GLU A 257 -17.69 -29.76 -9.86
C GLU A 257 -18.70 -30.14 -8.76
N LEU A 258 -18.47 -31.26 -8.07
CA LEU A 258 -19.34 -31.73 -6.99
C LEU A 258 -19.22 -30.85 -5.73
N MET A 259 -18.00 -30.40 -5.40
CA MET A 259 -17.76 -29.48 -4.27
C MET A 259 -18.32 -28.09 -4.56
N ASP A 260 -18.20 -27.61 -5.80
CA ASP A 260 -18.89 -26.41 -6.31
C ASP A 260 -20.41 -26.50 -6.12
N LEU A 261 -21.02 -27.65 -6.44
CA LEU A 261 -22.46 -27.84 -6.25
C LEU A 261 -22.86 -27.83 -4.77
N GLN A 262 -22.04 -28.42 -3.90
CA GLN A 262 -22.29 -28.42 -2.46
C GLN A 262 -22.10 -27.01 -1.84
N LYS A 263 -21.13 -26.22 -2.33
CA LYS A 263 -20.94 -24.81 -1.97
C LYS A 263 -22.20 -23.99 -2.28
N ASP A 264 -22.75 -24.08 -3.48
CA ASP A 264 -23.97 -23.37 -3.88
C ASP A 264 -25.21 -23.85 -3.06
N MET A 265 -25.29 -25.14 -2.70
CA MET A 265 -26.31 -25.64 -1.77
C MET A 265 -26.15 -25.03 -0.36
N VAL A 266 -24.93 -24.92 0.17
CA VAL A 266 -24.68 -24.31 1.49
C VAL A 266 -24.98 -22.81 1.49
N VAL A 267 -24.68 -22.09 0.40
CA VAL A 267 -25.06 -20.68 0.24
C VAL A 267 -26.58 -20.50 0.20
N MET A 268 -27.32 -21.40 -0.46
CA MET A 268 -28.79 -21.41 -0.39
C MET A 268 -29.31 -21.63 1.05
N LEU A 269 -28.66 -22.51 1.82
CA LEU A 269 -29.02 -22.77 3.23
C LEU A 269 -28.69 -21.58 4.16
N LEU A 270 -27.56 -20.91 3.97
CA LEU A 270 -27.22 -19.65 4.66
C LEU A 270 -28.24 -18.56 4.32
N SER A 271 -28.70 -18.48 3.07
CA SER A 271 -29.73 -17.52 2.61
C SER A 271 -31.14 -17.81 3.19
N LEU A 272 -31.39 -19.02 3.71
CA LEU A 272 -32.60 -19.32 4.50
C LEU A 272 -32.49 -18.82 5.95
N LEU A 273 -31.29 -18.55 6.46
CA LEU A 273 -31.02 -17.97 7.78
C LEU A 273 -30.92 -16.44 7.75
N GLU A 274 -30.94 -15.81 6.57
CA GLU A 274 -30.91 -14.35 6.42
C GLU A 274 -32.11 -13.69 7.15
N GLY A 275 -31.82 -12.74 8.06
CA GLY A 275 -32.84 -12.07 8.89
C GLY A 275 -33.48 -12.94 9.98
N ASN A 276 -32.97 -14.15 10.23
CA ASN A 276 -33.52 -15.10 11.21
C ASN A 276 -33.49 -14.57 12.66
N VAL A 277 -34.35 -15.15 13.50
CA VAL A 277 -34.48 -14.82 14.93
C VAL A 277 -33.82 -15.93 15.75
N VAL A 278 -33.28 -15.58 16.93
CA VAL A 278 -32.89 -16.57 17.95
C VAL A 278 -34.05 -17.53 18.21
N ASN A 279 -33.79 -18.84 18.26
CA ASN A 279 -34.82 -19.89 18.37
C ASN A 279 -35.88 -19.91 17.24
N GLY A 280 -35.57 -19.35 16.07
CA GLY A 280 -36.45 -19.31 14.90
C GLY A 280 -36.80 -20.69 14.31
N THR A 281 -37.95 -20.79 13.63
CA THR A 281 -38.45 -22.06 13.07
C THR A 281 -37.53 -22.68 12.03
N ILE A 282 -36.88 -21.85 11.20
CA ILE A 282 -36.00 -22.31 10.12
C ILE A 282 -34.71 -22.89 10.68
N GLY A 283 -34.02 -22.15 11.58
CA GLY A 283 -32.82 -22.65 12.26
C GLY A 283 -33.07 -23.96 13.01
N LYS A 284 -34.22 -24.08 13.69
CA LYS A 284 -34.62 -25.33 14.33
C LYS A 284 -34.84 -26.48 13.34
N GLN A 285 -35.60 -26.27 12.27
CA GLN A 285 -35.80 -27.31 11.23
C GLN A 285 -34.46 -27.72 10.61
N MET A 286 -33.55 -26.78 10.41
CA MET A 286 -32.24 -27.08 9.86
C MET A 286 -31.39 -27.94 10.78
N VAL A 287 -31.38 -27.66 12.10
CA VAL A 287 -30.75 -28.55 13.09
C VAL A 287 -31.43 -29.93 13.09
N ASP A 288 -32.76 -29.99 13.01
CA ASP A 288 -33.48 -31.27 12.94
C ASP A 288 -33.09 -32.08 11.67
N THR A 289 -32.89 -31.43 10.52
CA THR A 289 -32.41 -32.07 9.27
C THR A 289 -30.94 -32.50 9.33
N LEU A 290 -30.05 -31.71 9.94
CA LEU A 290 -28.65 -32.11 10.15
C LEU A 290 -28.54 -33.32 11.09
N VAL A 291 -29.37 -33.37 12.13
CA VAL A 291 -29.49 -34.53 13.04
C VAL A 291 -30.06 -35.77 12.32
N GLU A 292 -31.05 -35.61 11.44
CA GLU A 292 -31.58 -36.72 10.62
C GLU A 292 -30.51 -37.32 9.68
N SER A 293 -29.60 -36.48 9.18
CA SER A 293 -28.52 -36.87 8.25
C SER A 293 -27.13 -37.01 8.92
N SER A 294 -27.06 -37.19 10.25
CA SER A 294 -25.79 -37.03 11.01
C SER A 294 -24.62 -37.83 10.43
N SER A 295 -24.85 -39.10 10.05
CA SER A 295 -23.82 -39.98 9.48
C SER A 295 -23.22 -39.49 8.16
N ASN A 296 -23.96 -38.70 7.36
CA ASN A 296 -23.42 -38.09 6.14
C ASN A 296 -22.66 -36.80 6.49
N VAL A 297 -23.19 -36.01 7.42
CA VAL A 297 -22.57 -34.76 7.90
C VAL A 297 -21.21 -35.02 8.57
N GLU A 298 -21.12 -36.03 9.46
CA GLU A 298 -19.85 -36.46 10.09
C GLU A 298 -18.80 -36.90 9.06
N MET A 299 -19.23 -37.54 7.96
CA MET A 299 -18.32 -37.99 6.89
C MET A 299 -17.79 -36.81 6.07
N ILE A 300 -18.64 -35.82 5.78
CA ILE A 300 -18.26 -34.56 5.12
C ILE A 300 -17.30 -33.74 5.98
N LEU A 301 -17.58 -33.60 7.29
CA LEU A 301 -16.71 -32.87 8.22
C LEU A 301 -15.32 -33.52 8.32
N LYS A 302 -15.25 -34.85 8.43
CA LYS A 302 -13.98 -35.60 8.45
C LYS A 302 -13.21 -35.50 7.13
N PHE A 303 -13.90 -35.41 6.00
CA PHE A 303 -13.25 -35.20 4.71
C PHE A 303 -12.47 -33.88 4.70
N PHE A 304 -13.07 -32.76 5.10
CA PHE A 304 -12.36 -31.48 5.17
C PHE A 304 -11.27 -31.46 6.26
N ASP A 305 -11.54 -32.03 7.43
CA ASP A 305 -10.57 -32.14 8.52
C ASP A 305 -9.27 -32.86 8.11
N MET A 306 -9.37 -33.97 7.37
CA MET A 306 -8.20 -34.70 6.85
C MET A 306 -7.34 -33.85 5.90
N PHE A 307 -7.96 -33.11 4.97
CA PHE A 307 -7.22 -32.39 3.93
C PHE A 307 -6.70 -31.01 4.36
N LEU A 308 -7.32 -30.37 5.36
CA LEU A 308 -6.81 -29.12 5.93
C LEU A 308 -5.56 -29.36 6.79
N LYS A 309 -5.60 -30.36 7.70
CA LYS A 309 -4.45 -30.78 8.53
C LYS A 309 -3.23 -31.22 7.71
N LEU A 310 -3.41 -31.58 6.44
CA LEU A 310 -2.35 -32.07 5.56
C LEU A 310 -1.31 -30.98 5.22
N LYS A 311 -1.75 -29.71 5.12
CA LYS A 311 -0.84 -28.57 4.87
C LYS A 311 0.04 -28.31 6.09
N ASP A 312 -0.56 -28.22 7.27
CA ASP A 312 0.16 -28.03 8.54
C ASP A 312 1.17 -29.16 8.80
N LEU A 313 0.78 -30.42 8.52
CA LEU A 313 1.68 -31.57 8.59
C LEU A 313 2.91 -31.42 7.69
N THR A 314 2.70 -31.15 6.39
CA THR A 314 3.80 -31.13 5.40
C THR A 314 4.75 -29.95 5.58
N THR A 315 4.30 -28.84 6.18
CA THR A 315 5.17 -27.72 6.57
C THR A 315 5.99 -27.96 7.84
N SER A 316 5.65 -28.96 8.66
CA SER A 316 6.33 -29.21 9.94
C SER A 316 7.79 -29.68 9.78
N GLU A 317 8.68 -29.24 10.67
CA GLU A 317 10.11 -29.63 10.65
C GLU A 317 10.30 -31.16 10.70
N ASN A 318 9.49 -31.85 11.51
CA ASN A 318 9.45 -33.32 11.61
C ASN A 318 9.09 -34.03 10.28
N PHE A 319 8.36 -33.37 9.38
CA PHE A 319 8.07 -33.89 8.05
C PHE A 319 9.23 -33.61 7.09
N ARG A 320 9.85 -32.43 7.19
CA ARG A 320 11.01 -32.03 6.37
C ARG A 320 12.26 -32.90 6.61
N GLU A 321 12.37 -33.59 7.75
CA GLU A 321 13.40 -34.64 7.95
C GLU A 321 13.39 -35.75 6.88
N TYR A 322 12.25 -35.98 6.22
CA TYR A 322 12.09 -37.00 5.17
C TYR A 322 12.35 -36.48 3.75
N ASP A 323 12.51 -35.16 3.56
CA ASP A 323 12.83 -34.50 2.29
C ASP A 323 13.92 -33.43 2.52
N PRO A 324 15.15 -33.83 2.88
CA PRO A 324 16.24 -32.89 3.19
C PRO A 324 16.66 -32.05 1.97
N ASP A 325 16.44 -32.57 0.76
CA ASP A 325 16.70 -31.88 -0.50
C ASP A 325 15.54 -30.92 -0.89
N CYS A 326 14.45 -30.89 -0.14
CA CYS A 326 13.23 -30.10 -0.38
C CYS A 326 12.55 -30.32 -1.75
N LYS A 327 12.76 -31.48 -2.38
CA LYS A 327 12.35 -31.83 -3.75
C LYS A 327 10.83 -32.04 -3.90
N GLY A 328 10.08 -32.13 -2.81
CA GLY A 328 8.62 -32.35 -2.85
C GLY A 328 8.20 -33.80 -3.05
N LEU A 329 9.15 -34.73 -3.05
CA LEU A 329 8.93 -36.16 -3.28
C LEU A 329 9.15 -36.96 -2.00
N ILE A 330 8.22 -37.86 -1.66
CA ILE A 330 8.32 -38.74 -0.50
C ILE A 330 7.87 -40.17 -0.85
N SER A 331 8.43 -41.19 -0.19
CA SER A 331 7.95 -42.56 -0.37
C SER A 331 6.67 -42.81 0.42
N GLN A 332 5.80 -43.68 -0.11
CA GLN A 332 4.53 -44.05 0.55
C GLN A 332 4.74 -44.54 2.01
N LYS A 333 5.86 -45.22 2.28
CA LYS A 333 6.19 -45.80 3.58
C LYS A 333 6.72 -44.77 4.58
N GLU A 334 7.46 -43.78 4.10
CA GLU A 334 7.95 -42.67 4.94
C GLU A 334 6.82 -41.69 5.27
N PHE A 335 5.93 -41.43 4.31
CA PHE A 335 4.70 -40.67 4.55
C PHE A 335 3.80 -41.35 5.59
N GLN A 336 3.54 -42.66 5.46
CA GLN A 336 2.81 -43.43 6.47
C GLN A 336 3.47 -43.35 7.86
N LYS A 337 4.79 -43.56 7.93
CA LYS A 337 5.56 -43.50 9.18
C LYS A 337 5.51 -42.11 9.82
N SER A 338 5.56 -41.05 9.01
CA SER A 338 5.45 -39.66 9.47
C SER A 338 4.06 -39.40 10.07
N MET A 339 2.99 -39.75 9.35
CA MET A 339 1.60 -39.71 9.83
C MET A 339 1.39 -40.44 11.16
N GLU A 340 1.84 -41.70 11.25
CA GLU A 340 1.75 -42.52 12.47
C GLU A 340 2.54 -41.93 13.64
N SER A 341 3.64 -41.20 13.37
CA SER A 341 4.45 -40.57 14.42
C SER A 341 3.79 -39.35 15.05
N GLN A 342 3.08 -38.54 14.27
CA GLN A 342 2.46 -37.30 14.74
C GLN A 342 1.09 -37.50 15.40
N LYS A 343 0.42 -38.65 15.15
CA LYS A 343 -0.84 -39.08 15.80
C LYS A 343 -2.06 -38.15 15.61
N GLN A 344 -2.01 -37.26 14.61
CA GLN A 344 -3.14 -36.38 14.25
C GLN A 344 -4.26 -37.12 13.49
N TYR A 345 -3.95 -38.30 12.95
CA TYR A 345 -4.82 -39.14 12.11
C TYR A 345 -4.95 -40.55 12.69
N SER A 346 -6.09 -41.20 12.47
CA SER A 346 -6.27 -42.63 12.75
C SER A 346 -5.77 -43.51 11.59
N SER A 347 -5.50 -44.79 11.85
CA SER A 347 -4.96 -45.72 10.84
C SER A 347 -5.85 -45.87 9.60
N ALA A 348 -7.17 -45.70 9.72
CA ALA A 348 -8.10 -45.78 8.59
C ALA A 348 -8.06 -44.51 7.73
N GLU A 349 -7.85 -43.33 8.34
CA GLU A 349 -7.68 -42.06 7.62
C GLU A 349 -6.32 -42.01 6.90
N ILE A 350 -5.28 -42.61 7.50
CA ILE A 350 -3.98 -42.81 6.84
C ILE A 350 -4.12 -43.76 5.64
N GLU A 351 -4.76 -44.92 5.80
CA GLU A 351 -5.03 -45.87 4.69
C GLU A 351 -5.85 -45.21 3.57
N PHE A 352 -6.81 -44.34 3.92
CA PHE A 352 -7.59 -43.56 2.96
C PHE A 352 -6.75 -42.52 2.20
N LEU A 353 -5.95 -41.70 2.89
CA LEU A 353 -5.05 -40.73 2.25
C LEU A 353 -4.03 -41.42 1.33
N LEU A 354 -3.50 -42.58 1.75
CA LEU A 354 -2.64 -43.42 0.92
C LEU A 354 -3.34 -43.99 -0.32
N SER A 355 -4.67 -44.11 -0.32
CA SER A 355 -5.48 -44.50 -1.49
C SER A 355 -5.82 -43.33 -2.42
N CYS A 356 -5.60 -42.08 -1.99
CA CYS A 356 -5.79 -40.87 -2.80
C CYS A 356 -4.48 -40.37 -3.44
N ALA A 357 -3.32 -40.87 -2.98
CA ALA A 357 -2.00 -40.48 -3.48
C ALA A 357 -1.61 -41.27 -4.73
N GLU A 358 -1.22 -40.57 -5.81
CA GLU A 358 -0.69 -41.19 -7.02
C GLU A 358 0.77 -41.60 -6.82
N VAL A 359 1.05 -42.90 -6.84
CA VAL A 359 2.38 -43.45 -6.62
C VAL A 359 3.03 -43.83 -7.97
N ASP A 360 4.23 -43.32 -8.22
CA ASP A 360 5.07 -43.67 -9.38
C ASP A 360 5.59 -45.12 -9.31
N GLU A 361 6.18 -45.64 -10.40
CA GLU A 361 6.80 -46.97 -10.47
C GLU A 361 7.88 -47.22 -9.37
N ASN A 362 8.34 -46.18 -8.68
CA ASN A 362 9.38 -46.20 -7.65
C ASN A 362 8.89 -46.11 -6.19
N ASP A 363 7.59 -46.33 -5.89
CA ASP A 363 6.97 -46.15 -4.55
C ASP A 363 6.97 -44.69 -4.02
N MET A 364 7.24 -43.70 -4.89
CA MET A 364 7.35 -42.26 -4.57
C MET A 364 6.14 -41.46 -5.07
N PHE A 365 5.81 -40.35 -4.42
CA PHE A 365 4.80 -39.38 -4.91
C PHE A 365 5.14 -37.92 -4.55
N ASN A 366 4.56 -36.97 -5.29
CA ASN A 366 4.69 -35.53 -5.06
C ASN A 366 3.74 -35.08 -3.95
N TYR A 367 4.25 -34.80 -2.75
CA TYR A 367 3.42 -34.38 -1.62
C TYR A 367 2.97 -32.91 -1.74
N LYS A 368 3.72 -32.05 -2.43
CA LYS A 368 3.35 -30.62 -2.63
C LYS A 368 2.10 -30.52 -3.49
N GLU A 369 2.11 -31.15 -4.66
CA GLU A 369 0.96 -31.21 -5.57
C GLU A 369 -0.23 -31.95 -4.92
N PHE A 370 0.01 -33.03 -4.18
CA PHE A 370 -1.05 -33.75 -3.46
C PHE A 370 -1.74 -32.86 -2.42
N VAL A 371 -1.00 -32.00 -1.69
CA VAL A 371 -1.58 -31.00 -0.79
C VAL A 371 -2.43 -30.01 -1.59
N GLU A 372 -1.85 -29.33 -2.60
CA GLU A 372 -2.53 -28.27 -3.36
C GLU A 372 -3.80 -28.76 -4.06
N ARG A 373 -3.77 -29.99 -4.61
CA ARG A 373 -4.86 -30.63 -5.34
C ARG A 373 -6.14 -30.76 -4.52
N PHE A 374 -6.02 -31.01 -3.21
CA PHE A 374 -7.16 -31.21 -2.29
C PHE A 374 -7.38 -30.05 -1.31
N HIS A 375 -6.33 -29.33 -0.91
CA HIS A 375 -6.40 -28.29 0.13
C HIS A 375 -7.28 -27.09 -0.29
N GLU A 376 -7.01 -26.45 -1.43
CA GLU A 376 -7.78 -25.24 -1.80
C GLU A 376 -9.27 -25.53 -2.08
N PRO A 377 -9.67 -26.62 -2.78
CA PRO A 377 -11.08 -27.01 -2.87
C PRO A 377 -11.72 -27.29 -1.50
N ALA A 378 -11.02 -27.98 -0.60
CA ALA A 378 -11.50 -28.26 0.76
C ALA A 378 -11.61 -26.99 1.61
N LYS A 379 -10.75 -26.00 1.37
CA LYS A 379 -10.74 -24.71 2.06
C LYS A 379 -11.96 -23.86 1.72
N GLU A 380 -12.25 -23.65 0.43
CA GLU A 380 -13.39 -22.84 0.00
C GLU A 380 -14.73 -23.36 0.54
N ILE A 381 -14.93 -24.68 0.50
CA ILE A 381 -16.17 -25.29 0.99
C ILE A 381 -16.18 -25.45 2.52
N GLY A 382 -15.03 -25.78 3.12
CA GLY A 382 -14.86 -25.90 4.57
C GLY A 382 -15.21 -24.60 5.29
N PHE A 383 -14.84 -23.45 4.72
CA PHE A 383 -15.21 -22.14 5.24
C PHE A 383 -16.74 -21.97 5.28
N ASN A 384 -17.44 -22.27 4.19
CA ASN A 384 -18.89 -22.13 4.10
C ASN A 384 -19.63 -23.07 5.09
N VAL A 385 -19.10 -24.26 5.35
CA VAL A 385 -19.63 -25.20 6.36
C VAL A 385 -19.33 -24.72 7.79
N ALA A 386 -18.15 -24.17 8.04
CA ALA A 386 -17.77 -23.57 9.33
C ALA A 386 -18.63 -22.34 9.68
N VAL A 387 -18.88 -21.45 8.70
CA VAL A 387 -19.83 -20.32 8.81
C VAL A 387 -21.23 -20.82 9.16
N LEU A 388 -21.72 -21.86 8.48
CA LEU A 388 -23.05 -22.40 8.73
C LEU A 388 -23.20 -22.97 10.15
N LEU A 389 -22.22 -23.75 10.63
CA LEU A 389 -22.23 -24.28 12.00
C LEU A 389 -22.14 -23.17 13.06
N THR A 390 -21.38 -22.12 12.78
CA THR A 390 -21.23 -20.94 13.66
C THR A 390 -22.53 -20.12 13.72
N ASN A 391 -23.15 -19.84 12.58
CA ASN A 391 -24.44 -19.14 12.50
C ASN A 391 -25.53 -19.90 13.25
N LEU A 392 -25.62 -21.23 13.04
CA LEU A 392 -26.57 -22.07 13.78
C LEU A 392 -26.30 -22.11 15.28
N SER A 393 -25.04 -22.12 15.74
CA SER A 393 -24.74 -22.18 17.18
C SER A 393 -25.04 -20.87 17.90
N GLU A 394 -24.82 -19.73 17.25
CA GLU A 394 -25.16 -18.40 17.75
C GLU A 394 -26.69 -18.14 17.75
N HIS A 395 -27.44 -18.69 16.79
CA HIS A 395 -28.91 -18.53 16.70
C HIS A 395 -29.75 -19.60 17.42
N MET A 396 -29.19 -20.79 17.69
CA MET A 396 -29.84 -21.91 18.40
C MET A 396 -29.05 -22.35 19.66
N PRO A 397 -28.75 -21.44 20.60
CA PRO A 397 -27.98 -21.77 21.79
C PRO A 397 -28.69 -22.81 22.67
N HIS A 398 -27.91 -23.57 23.42
CA HIS A 398 -28.33 -24.63 24.35
C HIS A 398 -28.91 -25.92 23.70
N ASP A 399 -28.92 -26.09 22.37
CA ASP A 399 -29.24 -27.40 21.76
C ASP A 399 -28.02 -28.34 21.79
N SER A 400 -28.04 -29.31 22.71
CA SER A 400 -26.95 -30.28 22.89
C SER A 400 -26.68 -31.16 21.67
N ARG A 401 -27.62 -31.26 20.72
CA ARG A 401 -27.43 -32.02 19.47
C ARG A 401 -26.52 -31.28 18.49
N LEU A 402 -26.58 -29.95 18.50
CA LEU A 402 -25.67 -29.11 17.73
C LEU A 402 -24.28 -29.12 18.35
N GLY A 403 -24.19 -29.13 19.70
CA GLY A 403 -22.93 -29.32 20.43
C GLY A 403 -22.11 -30.50 19.92
N SER A 404 -22.72 -31.69 19.78
CA SER A 404 -22.03 -32.87 19.25
C SER A 404 -21.54 -32.77 17.79
N PHE A 405 -22.03 -31.82 16.99
CA PHE A 405 -21.46 -31.51 15.67
C PHE A 405 -20.32 -30.49 15.76
N LEU A 406 -20.39 -29.54 16.70
CA LEU A 406 -19.30 -28.60 16.98
C LEU A 406 -18.08 -29.33 17.55
N ASP A 407 -18.28 -30.31 18.43
CA ASP A 407 -17.22 -31.19 18.96
C ASP A 407 -16.50 -31.96 17.83
N VAL A 408 -17.22 -32.38 16.78
CA VAL A 408 -16.64 -33.06 15.60
C VAL A 408 -15.98 -32.07 14.62
N ALA A 409 -16.38 -30.80 14.66
CA ALA A 409 -15.86 -29.73 13.82
C ALA A 409 -14.83 -28.82 14.53
N GLU A 410 -14.37 -29.15 15.74
CA GLU A 410 -13.51 -28.27 16.56
C GLU A 410 -12.26 -27.80 15.81
N SER A 411 -11.55 -28.71 15.13
CA SER A 411 -10.39 -28.41 14.29
C SER A 411 -10.73 -27.60 13.04
N LEU A 412 -11.87 -27.87 12.40
CA LEU A 412 -12.36 -27.12 11.24
C LEU A 412 -12.67 -25.66 11.63
N LEU A 413 -13.35 -25.47 12.76
CA LEU A 413 -13.69 -24.15 13.30
C LEU A 413 -12.44 -23.38 13.75
N GLY A 414 -11.49 -24.05 14.42
CA GLY A 414 -10.22 -23.45 14.82
C GLY A 414 -9.33 -23.02 13.64
N TYR A 415 -9.35 -23.77 12.53
CA TYR A 415 -8.65 -23.38 11.30
C TYR A 415 -9.27 -22.12 10.66
N PHE A 416 -10.59 -21.98 10.66
CA PHE A 416 -11.29 -20.87 10.00
C PHE A 416 -11.55 -19.64 10.88
N GLU A 417 -11.51 -19.73 12.22
CA GLU A 417 -11.65 -18.57 13.10
C GLU A 417 -10.79 -17.35 12.68
N PRO A 418 -9.49 -17.47 12.36
CA PRO A 418 -8.67 -16.33 11.94
C PRO A 418 -8.98 -15.77 10.53
N TYR A 419 -9.86 -16.42 9.76
CA TYR A 419 -10.35 -15.96 8.45
C TYR A 419 -11.85 -15.57 8.50
N LEU A 420 -12.53 -15.81 9.62
CA LEU A 420 -13.95 -15.57 9.81
C LEU A 420 -14.22 -14.13 10.28
N GLY A 421 -14.54 -13.27 9.33
CA GLY A 421 -15.08 -11.94 9.63
C GLY A 421 -16.48 -12.05 10.24
N ARG A 422 -16.66 -11.39 11.39
CA ARG A 422 -17.95 -11.20 12.08
C ARG A 422 -18.24 -9.70 12.22
N ILE A 423 -19.44 -9.25 11.87
CA ILE A 423 -19.94 -7.91 12.19
C ILE A 423 -21.43 -7.94 12.58
N GLU A 424 -21.88 -6.90 13.28
CA GLU A 424 -23.29 -6.67 13.60
C GLU A 424 -23.80 -5.43 12.86
N ILE A 425 -24.97 -5.53 12.22
CA ILE A 425 -25.59 -4.41 11.51
C ILE A 425 -27.05 -4.22 11.92
N MET A 426 -27.51 -2.98 11.87
CA MET A 426 -28.92 -2.61 12.00
C MET A 426 -29.63 -2.86 10.66
N GLY A 427 -30.18 -4.07 10.50
CA GLY A 427 -30.88 -4.50 9.30
C GLY A 427 -32.16 -3.71 9.02
N SER A 428 -32.68 -3.82 7.79
CA SER A 428 -33.84 -3.05 7.30
C SER A 428 -35.11 -3.16 8.17
N ALA A 429 -35.24 -4.25 8.95
CA ALA A 429 -36.31 -4.47 9.92
C ALA A 429 -36.17 -3.66 11.23
N LYS A 430 -35.15 -2.80 11.37
CA LYS A 430 -34.73 -2.14 12.61
C LYS A 430 -34.46 -3.14 13.74
N ARG A 431 -33.66 -4.15 13.41
CA ARG A 431 -33.14 -5.15 14.33
C ARG A 431 -31.68 -5.40 14.01
N ILE A 432 -30.92 -5.80 15.01
CA ILE A 432 -29.54 -6.25 14.84
C ILE A 432 -29.53 -7.64 14.21
N GLU A 433 -28.76 -7.76 13.14
CA GLU A 433 -28.50 -8.97 12.36
C GLU A 433 -26.98 -9.14 12.22
N ARG A 434 -26.51 -10.39 12.21
CA ARG A 434 -25.07 -10.73 12.07
C ARG A 434 -24.74 -11.06 10.63
N VAL A 435 -23.59 -10.58 10.16
CA VAL A 435 -23.04 -10.90 8.84
C VAL A 435 -21.69 -11.58 9.03
N TYR A 436 -21.50 -12.70 8.33
CA TYR A 436 -20.27 -13.50 8.32
C TYR A 436 -19.66 -13.46 6.92
N PHE A 437 -18.35 -13.25 6.82
CA PHE A 437 -17.64 -13.11 5.54
C PHE A 437 -16.18 -13.57 5.65
N GLU A 438 -15.53 -13.84 4.52
CA GLU A 438 -14.14 -14.28 4.49
C GLU A 438 -13.18 -13.08 4.51
N ILE A 439 -12.19 -13.12 5.43
CA ILE A 439 -11.08 -12.16 5.48
C ILE A 439 -9.89 -12.77 4.72
N SER A 440 -9.42 -12.09 3.67
CA SER A 440 -8.24 -12.57 2.94
C SER A 440 -6.97 -12.48 3.80
N GLU A 441 -6.16 -13.52 3.73
CA GLU A 441 -4.86 -13.63 4.41
C GLU A 441 -3.97 -12.41 4.15
N SER A 442 -3.89 -11.99 2.89
CA SER A 442 -3.17 -10.80 2.43
C SER A 442 -3.67 -9.49 3.06
N SER A 443 -4.98 -9.34 3.31
CA SER A 443 -5.55 -8.16 3.96
C SER A 443 -5.22 -8.13 5.45
N ARG A 444 -5.30 -9.29 6.11
CA ARG A 444 -4.94 -9.50 7.52
C ARG A 444 -3.46 -9.16 7.76
N GLU A 445 -2.56 -9.68 6.93
CA GLU A 445 -1.12 -9.37 7.03
C GLU A 445 -0.81 -7.89 6.80
N GLN A 446 -1.46 -7.25 5.83
CA GLN A 446 -1.27 -5.83 5.55
C GLN A 446 -1.75 -4.93 6.70
N TRP A 447 -2.89 -5.26 7.32
CA TRP A 447 -3.40 -4.58 8.51
C TRP A 447 -2.44 -4.69 9.72
N GLU A 448 -1.78 -5.84 9.86
CA GLU A 448 -0.84 -6.08 10.95
C GLU A 448 0.52 -5.37 10.77
N LYS A 449 0.79 -4.72 9.63
CA LYS A 449 2.03 -3.96 9.38
C LYS A 449 2.13 -2.71 10.29
N PRO A 450 3.31 -2.38 10.84
CA PRO A 450 3.48 -1.25 11.77
C PRO A 450 2.99 0.11 11.26
N GLN A 451 3.11 0.37 9.94
CA GLN A 451 2.63 1.60 9.30
C GLN A 451 1.11 1.79 9.47
N VAL A 452 0.32 0.72 9.32
CA VAL A 452 -1.14 0.76 9.47
C VAL A 452 -1.53 0.80 10.95
N LYS A 453 -0.81 0.06 11.82
CA LYS A 453 -1.02 0.08 13.28
C LYS A 453 -0.82 1.47 13.91
N GLU A 454 0.20 2.22 13.52
CA GLU A 454 0.41 3.58 14.02
C GLU A 454 -0.61 4.57 13.43
N SER A 455 -0.99 4.41 12.15
CA SER A 455 -2.09 5.17 11.52
C SER A 455 -3.42 4.99 12.29
N LYS A 456 -3.76 3.74 12.64
CA LYS A 456 -4.91 3.41 13.50
C LYS A 456 -4.81 4.03 14.90
N ARG A 457 -3.63 4.00 15.53
CA ARG A 457 -3.40 4.63 16.85
C ARG A 457 -3.63 6.14 16.81
N GLN A 458 -3.18 6.81 15.74
CA GLN A 458 -3.43 8.25 15.58
C GLN A 458 -4.92 8.53 15.37
N PHE A 459 -5.58 7.80 14.46
CA PHE A 459 -7.02 7.94 14.20
C PHE A 459 -7.89 7.80 15.48
N ILE A 460 -7.59 6.83 16.34
CA ILE A 460 -8.33 6.64 17.61
C ILE A 460 -8.14 7.83 18.56
N PHE A 461 -6.93 8.40 18.63
CA PHE A 461 -6.65 9.60 19.42
C PHE A 461 -7.43 10.81 18.91
N ASP A 462 -7.36 11.08 17.61
CA ASP A 462 -8.03 12.22 16.98
C ASP A 462 -9.56 12.17 17.18
N VAL A 463 -10.18 11.00 16.97
CA VAL A 463 -11.64 10.82 17.07
C VAL A 463 -12.19 10.88 18.50
N VAL A 464 -11.45 10.39 19.51
CA VAL A 464 -11.92 10.44 20.91
C VAL A 464 -11.76 11.85 21.50
N ASN A 465 -10.81 12.64 21.01
CA ASN A 465 -10.58 14.01 21.47
C ASN A 465 -11.56 15.03 20.85
N GLU A 466 -11.88 14.91 19.55
CA GLU A 466 -12.69 15.91 18.83
C GLU A 466 -14.13 15.46 18.47
N GLY A 467 -14.44 14.15 18.48
CA GLY A 467 -15.62 13.61 17.78
C GLY A 467 -16.95 13.54 18.55
N GLY A 468 -18.00 14.16 18.00
CA GLY A 468 -19.39 13.84 18.34
C GLY A 468 -19.87 12.50 17.75
N GLU A 469 -20.89 11.87 18.33
CA GLU A 469 -21.31 10.48 17.99
C GLU A 469 -21.61 10.24 16.49
N SER A 470 -22.26 11.19 15.80
CA SER A 470 -22.56 11.08 14.37
C SER A 470 -21.34 11.33 13.48
N GLU A 471 -20.46 12.25 13.88
CA GLU A 471 -19.25 12.62 13.14
C GLU A 471 -18.18 11.52 13.28
N LYS A 472 -18.11 10.86 14.43
CA LYS A 472 -17.28 9.69 14.72
C LYS A 472 -17.42 8.59 13.66
N MET A 473 -18.65 8.28 13.22
CA MET A 473 -18.88 7.20 12.24
C MET A 473 -18.50 7.62 10.82
N GLU A 474 -18.77 8.87 10.42
CA GLU A 474 -18.28 9.44 9.15
C GLU A 474 -16.74 9.46 9.14
N MET A 475 -16.09 9.89 10.23
CA MET A 475 -14.63 9.85 10.38
C MET A 475 -14.07 8.42 10.30
N PHE A 476 -14.74 7.44 10.92
CA PHE A 476 -14.33 6.03 10.85
C PHE A 476 -14.38 5.47 9.42
N VAL A 477 -15.49 5.65 8.71
CA VAL A 477 -15.59 5.22 7.30
C VAL A 477 -14.55 5.94 6.43
N ASN A 478 -14.23 7.21 6.73
CA ASN A 478 -13.21 7.97 6.03
C ASN A 478 -11.79 7.46 6.27
N PHE A 479 -11.49 7.00 7.48
CA PHE A 479 -10.26 6.30 7.83
C PHE A 479 -10.17 4.94 7.12
N CYS A 480 -11.28 4.18 7.05
CA CYS A 480 -11.32 2.92 6.29
C CYS A 480 -11.01 3.16 4.81
N GLU A 481 -11.65 4.13 4.15
CA GLU A 481 -11.39 4.49 2.75
C GLU A 481 -9.93 4.90 2.50
N ASP A 482 -9.34 5.69 3.41
CA ASP A 482 -7.92 6.09 3.30
C ASP A 482 -6.96 4.91 3.55
N THR A 483 -7.33 3.98 4.44
CA THR A 483 -6.54 2.77 4.74
C THR A 483 -6.52 1.82 3.55
N ILE A 484 -7.66 1.61 2.87
CA ILE A 484 -7.72 0.80 1.64
C ILE A 484 -6.81 1.37 0.55
N PHE A 485 -6.77 2.70 0.39
CA PHE A 485 -5.85 3.34 -0.55
C PHE A 485 -4.38 3.18 -0.13
N GLU A 486 -4.05 3.31 1.16
CA GLU A 486 -2.68 3.08 1.66
C GLU A 486 -2.24 1.61 1.53
N MET A 487 -3.16 0.65 1.72
CA MET A 487 -2.93 -0.78 1.49
C MET A 487 -2.69 -1.09 0.00
N GLN A 488 -3.53 -0.57 -0.90
CA GLN A 488 -3.35 -0.71 -2.34
C GLN A 488 -2.03 -0.12 -2.82
N LEU A 489 -1.66 1.08 -2.35
CA LEU A 489 -0.37 1.72 -2.65
C LEU A 489 0.81 0.91 -2.09
N ALA A 490 0.69 0.35 -0.88
CA ALA A 490 1.73 -0.51 -0.30
C ALA A 490 1.93 -1.78 -1.14
N SER A 491 0.87 -2.40 -1.66
CA SER A 491 0.98 -3.57 -2.54
C SER A 491 1.61 -3.26 -3.91
N GLN A 492 1.49 -2.02 -4.42
CA GLN A 492 2.14 -1.58 -5.67
C GLN A 492 3.63 -1.21 -5.49
N ILE A 493 4.07 -0.96 -4.25
CA ILE A 493 5.45 -0.59 -3.89
C ILE A 493 6.26 -1.81 -3.40
N SER A 494 5.58 -2.84 -2.89
CA SER A 494 6.14 -4.18 -2.80
C SER A 494 6.49 -4.69 -4.21
N ASP A 495 7.71 -5.18 -4.40
CA ASP A 495 7.99 -6.10 -5.50
C ASP A 495 7.14 -7.37 -5.25
N PRO A 496 6.55 -8.00 -6.28
CA PRO A 496 5.99 -9.33 -6.11
C PRO A 496 7.13 -10.32 -5.84
N GLU A 497 6.91 -11.29 -4.97
CA GLU A 497 7.81 -12.44 -4.80
C GLU A 497 7.59 -13.43 -5.96
N GLU A 498 7.87 -12.98 -7.18
CA GLU A 498 7.89 -13.79 -8.41
C GLU A 498 9.11 -14.73 -8.40
N VAL A 499 8.98 -15.79 -7.59
CA VAL A 499 9.53 -17.13 -7.80
C VAL A 499 10.93 -17.19 -8.46
N GLU A 500 11.94 -16.57 -7.86
CA GLU A 500 13.35 -16.74 -8.29
C GLU A 500 13.76 -18.24 -8.29
N GLN A 501 13.11 -19.07 -7.46
CA GLN A 501 13.27 -20.54 -7.45
C GLN A 501 12.83 -21.29 -8.73
N ALA A 502 12.15 -20.64 -9.69
CA ALA A 502 11.69 -21.30 -10.93
C ALA A 502 12.56 -20.98 -12.15
N GLU A 503 13.30 -19.87 -12.16
CA GLU A 503 14.23 -19.56 -13.26
C GLU A 503 15.66 -20.05 -12.96
N GLU A 504 16.05 -20.26 -11.69
CA GLU A 504 17.35 -20.86 -11.36
C GLU A 504 17.48 -22.32 -11.85
N GLU A 505 16.41 -23.13 -11.82
CA GLU A 505 16.46 -24.54 -12.27
C GLU A 505 16.69 -24.70 -13.80
N GLU A 506 16.31 -23.72 -14.64
CA GLU A 506 16.63 -23.76 -16.09
C GLU A 506 18.04 -23.20 -16.42
N GLU A 507 18.67 -22.37 -15.56
CA GLU A 507 20.05 -21.92 -15.78
C GLU A 507 21.12 -22.92 -15.27
N GLU A 508 20.82 -23.77 -14.28
CA GLU A 508 21.80 -24.74 -13.74
C GLU A 508 22.29 -25.78 -14.78
N GLU A 509 21.41 -26.30 -15.66
CA GLU A 509 21.84 -27.28 -16.68
C GLU A 509 22.94 -26.73 -17.61
N ALA A 510 23.01 -25.41 -17.80
CA ALA A 510 23.99 -24.75 -18.66
C ALA A 510 25.41 -24.67 -18.07
N TYR A 511 25.57 -24.81 -16.74
CA TYR A 511 26.85 -24.60 -16.04
C TYR A 511 27.60 -25.88 -15.65
N SER A 512 26.98 -27.05 -15.80
CA SER A 512 27.49 -28.39 -15.44
C SER A 512 28.81 -28.86 -16.11
N PHE A 513 29.41 -28.08 -17.02
CA PHE A 513 30.51 -28.54 -17.89
C PHE A 513 31.92 -27.97 -17.57
N LEU A 514 32.12 -27.17 -16.52
CA LEU A 514 33.40 -26.47 -16.30
C LEU A 514 34.00 -26.43 -14.88
N GLU A 515 33.48 -27.16 -13.89
CA GLU A 515 34.15 -27.29 -12.58
C GLU A 515 34.69 -28.71 -12.28
N GLU A 516 36.02 -28.83 -12.34
CA GLU A 516 36.78 -29.92 -11.73
C GLU A 516 38.05 -29.33 -11.06
N ARG A 517 37.87 -28.39 -10.10
CA ARG A 517 39.02 -27.79 -9.39
C ARG A 517 38.78 -27.19 -7.99
N SER A 518 38.67 -28.09 -7.01
CA SER A 518 39.17 -27.95 -5.62
C SER A 518 38.75 -26.73 -4.78
N ASP A 519 38.04 -27.02 -3.69
CA ASP A 519 37.69 -26.13 -2.59
C ASP A 519 38.92 -25.53 -1.87
N GLU A 520 38.77 -24.29 -1.36
CA GLU A 520 39.49 -23.78 -0.19
C GLU A 520 38.64 -22.66 0.46
N GLU A 521 38.36 -22.78 1.76
CA GLU A 521 37.42 -21.92 2.52
C GLU A 521 37.99 -20.50 2.77
N VAL A 522 37.19 -19.43 2.55
CA VAL A 522 37.52 -18.07 3.05
C VAL A 522 36.25 -17.30 3.43
N GLU A 523 36.13 -16.93 4.70
CA GLU A 523 35.03 -16.10 5.24
C GLU A 523 35.09 -14.61 4.81
N SER A 524 33.94 -13.94 4.89
CA SER A 524 33.78 -12.49 5.17
C SER A 524 34.66 -11.46 4.44
N VAL A 525 34.95 -11.64 3.14
CA VAL A 525 35.64 -10.62 2.33
C VAL A 525 34.66 -9.57 1.77
N SER A 526 34.70 -8.33 2.28
CA SER A 526 33.77 -7.27 1.88
C SER A 526 33.75 -6.95 0.37
N ALA A 527 32.60 -6.53 -0.13
CA ALA A 527 32.36 -6.26 -1.57
C ALA A 527 33.37 -5.29 -2.19
N PHE A 528 33.88 -4.32 -1.43
CA PHE A 528 34.97 -3.41 -1.83
C PHE A 528 36.23 -4.16 -2.28
N THR A 529 36.61 -5.22 -1.55
CA THR A 529 37.78 -6.04 -1.87
C THR A 529 37.55 -6.88 -3.13
N SER A 530 36.33 -7.38 -3.34
CA SER A 530 35.93 -8.06 -4.57
C SER A 530 36.01 -7.12 -5.79
N ALA A 531 35.43 -5.92 -5.69
CA ALA A 531 35.48 -4.90 -6.73
C ALA A 531 36.94 -4.53 -7.09
N CYS A 532 37.80 -4.32 -6.09
CA CYS A 532 39.23 -4.06 -6.28
C CYS A 532 39.97 -5.21 -6.99
N ARG A 533 39.64 -6.48 -6.69
CA ARG A 533 40.18 -7.65 -7.43
C ARG A 533 39.72 -7.64 -8.90
N SER A 534 38.43 -7.37 -9.15
CA SER A 534 37.84 -7.32 -10.50
C SER A 534 38.45 -6.22 -11.38
N VAL A 535 38.61 -5.00 -10.84
CA VAL A 535 39.28 -3.88 -11.54
C VAL A 535 40.74 -4.23 -11.87
N LYS A 536 41.47 -4.82 -10.91
CA LYS A 536 42.87 -5.27 -11.10
C LYS A 536 42.99 -6.33 -12.20
N ALA A 537 42.03 -7.26 -12.29
CA ALA A 537 41.97 -8.26 -13.36
C ALA A 537 41.70 -7.63 -14.74
N LYS A 538 40.73 -6.71 -14.84
CA LYS A 538 40.41 -6.01 -16.10
C LYS A 538 41.60 -5.18 -16.62
N ILE A 539 42.34 -4.50 -15.72
CA ILE A 539 43.59 -3.78 -16.07
C ILE A 539 44.69 -4.75 -16.54
N ALA A 540 44.82 -5.93 -15.94
CA ALA A 540 45.78 -6.94 -16.37
C ALA A 540 45.49 -7.46 -17.79
N GLY A 541 44.21 -7.65 -18.15
CA GLY A 541 43.79 -8.03 -19.50
C GLY A 541 44.20 -7.01 -20.57
N VAL A 542 43.98 -5.72 -20.33
CA VAL A 542 44.41 -4.63 -21.23
C VAL A 542 45.93 -4.63 -21.42
N ARG A 543 46.70 -4.82 -20.34
CA ARG A 543 48.17 -4.94 -20.39
C ARG A 543 48.63 -6.17 -21.19
N GLN A 544 47.87 -7.26 -21.18
CA GLN A 544 48.15 -8.45 -21.99
C GLN A 544 47.88 -8.21 -23.49
N MET A 545 46.78 -7.51 -23.81
CA MET A 545 46.39 -7.17 -25.18
C MET A 545 47.43 -6.29 -25.91
N LEU A 546 48.10 -5.39 -25.18
CA LEU A 546 49.16 -4.49 -25.68
C LEU A 546 50.55 -5.15 -25.82
N SER A 547 50.66 -6.48 -25.64
CA SER A 547 51.95 -7.18 -25.67
C SER A 547 52.68 -7.07 -27.02
N LEU A 548 53.94 -6.57 -26.99
CA LEU A 548 54.81 -6.34 -28.15
C LEU A 548 55.07 -7.58 -29.04
N LYS A 549 54.78 -8.79 -28.55
CA LYS A 549 54.82 -10.03 -29.36
C LYS A 549 53.68 -10.09 -30.40
N SER A 550 52.56 -9.38 -30.19
CA SER A 550 51.43 -9.29 -31.12
C SER A 550 51.79 -8.46 -32.36
N LEU A 551 52.28 -7.22 -32.19
CA LEU A 551 52.62 -6.31 -33.29
C LEU A 551 53.59 -6.94 -34.30
N ARG A 552 54.61 -7.67 -33.84
CA ARG A 552 55.59 -8.35 -34.73
C ARG A 552 54.99 -9.45 -35.60
N LYS A 553 53.83 -10.03 -35.25
CA LYS A 553 53.08 -10.94 -36.13
C LYS A 553 52.27 -10.18 -37.18
N GLN A 554 51.60 -9.09 -36.82
CA GLN A 554 50.80 -8.30 -37.77
C GLN A 554 51.63 -7.53 -38.79
N PHE A 555 52.77 -6.93 -38.41
CA PHE A 555 53.66 -6.22 -39.33
C PHE A 555 54.17 -7.08 -40.50
N LYS A 556 54.22 -8.42 -40.36
CA LYS A 556 54.58 -9.33 -41.46
C LYS A 556 53.45 -9.56 -42.48
N LYS A 557 52.18 -9.28 -42.14
CA LYS A 557 51.05 -9.29 -43.09
C LYS A 557 50.94 -7.99 -43.88
N ALA A 558 51.35 -6.85 -43.31
CA ALA A 558 51.18 -5.52 -43.90
C ALA A 558 51.92 -5.29 -45.25
N ARG A 559 52.88 -6.13 -45.63
CA ARG A 559 53.73 -5.92 -46.83
C ARG A 559 53.11 -6.39 -48.16
N LYS A 560 51.78 -6.56 -48.23
CA LYS A 560 51.02 -7.03 -49.41
C LYS A 560 49.61 -6.41 -49.58
N LEU A 561 49.33 -5.28 -48.94
CA LEU A 561 48.03 -4.58 -49.06
C LEU A 561 48.18 -3.25 -49.82
N SER A 562 47.08 -2.76 -50.38
CA SER A 562 47.03 -1.53 -51.17
C SER A 562 46.91 -0.27 -50.29
N ILE A 563 47.29 0.88 -50.86
CA ILE A 563 47.26 2.19 -50.18
C ILE A 563 45.85 2.53 -49.66
N ARG A 564 44.79 2.08 -50.34
CA ARG A 564 43.40 2.37 -49.97
C ARG A 564 42.98 1.64 -48.68
N GLU A 565 43.46 0.42 -48.47
CA GLU A 565 43.15 -0.41 -47.29
C GLU A 565 43.87 0.10 -46.03
N VAL A 566 45.09 0.65 -46.19
CA VAL A 566 45.89 1.23 -45.10
C VAL A 566 45.19 2.44 -44.49
N ILE A 567 44.59 3.32 -45.32
CA ILE A 567 43.90 4.53 -44.84
C ILE A 567 42.63 4.17 -44.05
N THR A 568 41.81 3.23 -44.53
CA THR A 568 40.64 2.74 -43.79
C THR A 568 41.01 2.02 -42.50
N GLY A 569 42.10 1.25 -42.50
CA GLY A 569 42.62 0.61 -41.29
C GLY A 569 43.10 1.61 -40.23
N PHE A 570 43.73 2.71 -40.67
CA PHE A 570 44.19 3.79 -39.79
C PHE A 570 43.01 4.49 -39.08
N PHE A 571 41.98 4.90 -39.81
CA PHE A 571 40.78 5.50 -39.21
C PHE A 571 40.02 4.54 -38.30
N SER A 572 39.86 3.27 -38.69
CA SER A 572 39.23 2.23 -37.85
C SER A 572 39.99 2.02 -36.52
N PHE A 573 41.31 2.04 -36.53
CA PHE A 573 42.14 1.90 -35.33
C PHE A 573 41.94 3.08 -34.36
N PHE A 574 41.99 4.32 -34.84
CA PHE A 574 41.74 5.50 -34.00
C PHE A 574 40.30 5.57 -33.49
N TRP A 575 39.32 5.15 -34.28
CA TRP A 575 37.91 5.08 -33.86
C TRP A 575 37.68 4.06 -32.73
N MET A 576 38.29 2.87 -32.82
CA MET A 576 38.27 1.90 -31.71
C MET A 576 38.98 2.41 -30.46
N LEU A 577 40.09 3.14 -30.60
CA LEU A 577 40.83 3.69 -29.47
C LEU A 577 40.03 4.79 -28.76
N PHE A 578 39.35 5.65 -29.53
CA PHE A 578 38.43 6.67 -29.02
C PHE A 578 37.23 6.06 -28.27
N ILE A 579 36.55 5.07 -28.86
CA ILE A 579 35.44 4.35 -28.21
C ILE A 579 35.94 3.60 -26.96
N GLY A 580 37.13 2.99 -27.01
CA GLY A 580 37.73 2.30 -25.87
C GLY A 580 38.03 3.25 -24.70
N PHE A 581 38.51 4.46 -24.97
CA PHE A 581 38.75 5.50 -23.96
C PHE A 581 37.45 5.94 -23.28
N PHE A 582 36.40 6.27 -24.07
CA PHE A 582 35.10 6.63 -23.51
C PHE A 582 34.42 5.49 -22.76
N LYS A 583 34.47 4.24 -23.26
CA LYS A 583 33.99 3.07 -22.50
C LYS A 583 34.78 2.83 -21.21
N GLY A 584 36.07 3.15 -21.18
CA GLY A 584 36.89 3.10 -19.97
C GLY A 584 36.46 4.14 -18.93
N ILE A 585 36.19 5.38 -19.35
CA ILE A 585 35.69 6.45 -18.47
C ILE A 585 34.28 6.12 -17.96
N PHE A 586 33.36 5.72 -18.84
CA PHE A 586 32.03 5.28 -18.43
C PHE A 586 32.09 4.08 -17.47
N GLY A 587 32.97 3.10 -17.72
CA GLY A 587 33.18 1.96 -16.83
C GLY A 587 33.75 2.33 -15.46
N LEU A 588 34.57 3.39 -15.36
CA LEU A 588 35.05 3.93 -14.09
C LEU A 588 33.96 4.70 -13.34
N ILE A 589 33.21 5.57 -14.03
CA ILE A 589 32.10 6.33 -13.44
C ILE A 589 30.99 5.39 -12.96
N PHE A 590 30.59 4.42 -13.79
CA PHE A 590 29.57 3.44 -13.44
C PHE A 590 30.06 2.46 -12.36
N GLY A 591 31.35 2.11 -12.35
CA GLY A 591 31.96 1.34 -11.26
C GLY A 591 31.99 2.08 -9.93
N PHE A 592 32.26 3.40 -9.95
CA PHE A 592 32.19 4.25 -8.76
C PHE A 592 30.74 4.42 -8.27
N PHE A 593 29.79 4.63 -9.19
CA PHE A 593 28.36 4.63 -8.88
C PHE A 593 27.90 3.31 -8.27
N HIS A 594 28.30 2.16 -8.83
CA HIS A 594 27.96 0.84 -8.31
C HIS A 594 28.60 0.57 -6.93
N LEU A 595 29.78 1.15 -6.66
CA LEU A 595 30.44 1.04 -5.36
C LEU A 595 29.75 1.91 -4.30
N ILE A 596 29.33 3.14 -4.65
CA ILE A 596 28.45 3.95 -3.81
C ILE A 596 27.10 3.24 -3.59
N TRP A 597 26.47 2.74 -4.65
CA TRP A 597 25.18 2.04 -4.60
C TRP A 597 25.25 0.82 -3.68
N SER A 598 26.25 -0.05 -3.86
CA SER A 598 26.49 -1.21 -2.99
C SER A 598 26.84 -0.85 -1.54
N SER A 599 27.28 0.38 -1.27
CA SER A 599 27.59 0.89 0.09
C SER A 599 26.40 1.61 0.75
N MET A 600 25.53 2.23 -0.04
CA MET A 600 24.30 2.89 0.43
C MET A 600 23.14 1.91 0.62
N PHE A 601 23.07 0.88 -0.22
CA PHE A 601 21.90 0.00 -0.36
C PHE A 601 22.20 -1.47 -0.04
N GLY A 602 23.47 -1.82 0.23
CA GLY A 602 23.83 -3.08 0.87
C GLY A 602 23.61 -2.98 2.39
N GLY A 603 22.87 -3.94 2.98
CA GLY A 603 22.31 -3.84 4.33
C GLY A 603 23.30 -3.48 5.44
N GLY A 604 24.54 -3.98 5.38
CA GLY A 604 25.50 -3.91 6.49
C GLY A 604 25.83 -2.51 7.03
N LEU A 605 25.69 -1.42 6.25
CA LEU A 605 25.90 -0.06 6.77
C LEU A 605 24.65 0.44 7.53
N VAL A 606 23.46 0.09 7.06
CA VAL A 606 22.17 0.39 7.73
C VAL A 606 21.97 -0.47 8.97
N GLU A 607 22.38 -1.75 8.93
CA GLU A 607 22.34 -2.66 10.07
C GLU A 607 23.41 -2.31 11.10
N GLY A 608 24.62 -1.93 10.66
CA GLY A 608 25.64 -1.34 11.53
C GLY A 608 25.12 -0.10 12.26
N ALA A 609 24.43 0.81 11.57
CA ALA A 609 23.82 1.99 12.19
C ALA A 609 22.63 1.67 13.10
N LYS A 610 21.86 0.61 12.84
CA LYS A 610 20.74 0.16 13.70
C LYS A 610 21.21 -0.54 14.99
N ASN A 611 22.36 -1.21 14.94
CA ASN A 611 22.89 -1.97 16.08
C ASN A 611 23.64 -1.10 17.11
N ILE A 612 24.04 0.12 16.76
CA ILE A 612 24.66 1.07 17.70
C ILE A 612 23.56 1.78 18.50
N LYS A 613 23.46 1.51 19.80
CA LYS A 613 22.57 2.28 20.69
C LYS A 613 23.20 3.63 21.01
N VAL A 614 22.35 4.65 21.17
CA VAL A 614 22.77 6.01 21.57
C VAL A 614 23.51 6.01 22.93
N THR A 615 23.21 5.06 23.80
CA THR A 615 23.92 4.79 25.06
C THR A 615 25.41 4.50 24.86
N ASP A 616 25.75 3.82 23.77
CA ASP A 616 27.09 3.24 23.55
C ASP A 616 28.02 4.27 22.91
N ILE A 617 27.45 5.26 22.21
CA ILE A 617 28.13 6.48 21.74
C ILE A 617 28.43 7.40 22.93
N LEU A 618 27.45 7.62 23.82
CA LEU A 618 27.62 8.49 25.00
C LEU A 618 28.55 7.87 26.06
N GLY A 619 28.55 6.55 26.22
CA GLY A 619 29.36 5.84 27.23
C GLY A 619 30.87 5.83 26.99
N ASN A 620 31.37 6.35 25.86
CA ASN A 620 32.78 6.31 25.46
C ASN A 620 33.43 7.70 25.28
N MET A 621 32.76 8.79 25.65
CA MET A 621 33.34 10.13 25.61
C MET A 621 34.11 10.42 26.92
N PRO A 622 35.43 10.68 26.88
CA PRO A 622 36.19 11.04 28.09
C PRO A 622 35.86 12.48 28.51
N ASP A 623 35.39 12.65 29.76
CA ASP A 623 34.99 13.94 30.32
C ASP A 623 36.23 14.86 30.53
N PRO A 624 36.31 16.02 29.85
CA PRO A 624 37.53 16.83 29.81
C PRO A 624 37.67 17.86 30.93
N THR A 625 36.72 17.99 31.88
CA THR A 625 36.77 19.06 32.90
C THR A 625 36.29 18.66 34.30
N GLN A 626 37.18 18.10 35.14
CA GLN A 626 37.16 18.39 36.58
C GLN A 626 38.49 18.07 37.31
N PHE A 627 39.37 19.08 37.43
CA PHE A 627 40.24 19.18 38.61
C PHE A 627 39.38 19.70 39.77
N GLY A 628 39.03 18.82 40.71
CA GLY A 628 37.98 19.09 41.71
C GLY A 628 38.43 19.82 42.98
N ILE A 629 37.46 20.23 43.79
CA ILE A 629 37.56 20.61 45.21
C ILE A 629 36.18 20.33 45.87
N HIS A 630 36.20 19.63 47.01
CA HIS A 630 35.03 19.21 47.83
C HIS A 630 33.98 18.29 47.14
N GLY A 631 33.23 17.44 47.87
CA GLY A 631 33.39 17.05 49.29
C GLY A 631 32.06 16.78 50.01
N ASP A 632 31.76 15.51 50.26
CA ASP A 632 30.72 14.94 51.15
C ASP A 632 29.25 15.40 51.01
N VAL A 633 28.34 14.45 50.74
CA VAL A 633 27.30 13.96 51.69
C VAL A 633 26.40 12.89 51.02
N MET A 634 25.82 12.02 51.84
CA MET A 634 24.94 10.88 51.46
C MET A 634 23.48 11.28 51.20
N GLU A 635 22.81 10.55 50.28
CA GLU A 635 21.51 9.84 50.45
C GLU A 635 21.06 9.28 49.08
N GLY A 636 20.26 8.21 48.94
CA GLY A 636 19.74 7.25 49.93
C GLY A 636 18.71 6.29 49.30
N GLU A 637 18.83 4.99 49.58
CA GLU A 637 17.87 3.90 49.27
C GLU A 637 17.67 3.50 47.77
N LYS A 638 17.52 2.22 47.33
CA LYS A 638 16.90 0.95 47.81
C LYS A 638 15.41 0.78 47.37
N VAL A 639 14.85 -0.41 47.01
CA VAL A 639 15.35 -1.81 46.96
C VAL A 639 14.43 -2.77 46.14
N GLU A 640 14.98 -3.89 45.62
CA GLU A 640 14.35 -5.21 45.30
C GLU A 640 13.12 -5.31 44.34
N ALA A 641 12.79 -6.47 43.71
CA ALA A 641 13.50 -7.73 43.40
C ALA A 641 12.70 -8.57 42.36
N LEU A 642 13.33 -9.53 41.67
CA LEU A 642 13.20 -10.99 41.92
C LEU A 642 13.95 -11.86 40.88
N GLU A 643 14.75 -12.80 41.39
CA GLU A 643 15.21 -14.16 40.97
C GLU A 643 14.86 -14.73 39.56
N SER A 644 15.57 -15.68 38.94
CA SER A 644 16.56 -16.70 39.38
C SER A 644 17.37 -17.24 38.13
N SER A 645 18.36 -18.16 38.14
CA SER A 645 19.35 -18.68 39.11
C SER A 645 20.30 -19.74 38.45
N GLY A 646 21.63 -19.66 38.62
CA GLY A 646 22.59 -20.74 38.27
C GLY A 646 24.00 -20.21 37.86
N SER A 647 25.05 -20.30 38.69
CA SER A 647 25.87 -21.48 39.05
C SER A 647 26.80 -21.92 37.90
N LEU A 648 28.14 -21.73 37.95
CA LEU A 648 29.09 -22.22 38.98
C LEU A 648 30.39 -21.36 39.09
N ASP A 649 31.21 -21.59 40.13
CA ASP A 649 32.47 -20.90 40.49
C ASP A 649 33.65 -21.08 39.49
N THR A 650 34.76 -20.30 39.50
CA THR A 650 35.87 -20.46 40.48
C THR A 650 36.97 -19.34 40.47
N ALA A 651 37.09 -18.64 41.60
CA ALA A 651 38.28 -18.12 42.32
C ALA A 651 39.44 -17.25 41.70
N MET A 652 39.64 -16.09 42.37
CA MET A 652 40.90 -15.48 42.89
C MET A 652 42.02 -14.93 41.93
N VAL A 653 42.63 -13.72 42.06
CA VAL A 653 43.08 -12.83 43.19
C VAL A 653 44.51 -13.14 43.70
N PRO A 654 45.47 -12.18 43.92
CA PRO A 654 45.64 -10.80 43.40
C PRO A 654 47.12 -10.36 43.13
N THR A 655 47.40 -9.04 43.10
CA THR A 655 48.70 -8.31 43.25
C THR A 655 49.72 -8.37 42.09
N GLY A 656 50.48 -7.30 41.80
CA GLY A 656 50.55 -5.97 42.45
C GLY A 656 51.34 -4.93 41.62
N GLU A 657 51.35 -3.67 42.08
CA GLU A 657 51.85 -2.47 41.36
C GLU A 657 53.38 -2.36 41.30
N VAL A 658 53.90 -1.61 40.31
CA VAL A 658 54.93 -0.53 40.44
C VAL A 658 55.35 0.00 39.06
N GLY A 659 55.45 1.33 38.94
CA GLY A 659 56.45 2.01 38.08
C GLY A 659 56.07 2.30 36.63
N GLU A 660 56.02 3.58 36.28
CA GLU A 660 55.96 4.06 34.90
C GLU A 660 57.35 4.11 34.23
N ALA A 661 57.34 4.15 32.89
CA ALA A 661 58.43 4.64 32.04
C ALA A 661 59.79 3.90 32.06
N ASP A 662 59.84 2.64 31.62
CA ASP A 662 60.70 2.27 30.47
C ASP A 662 60.33 0.90 29.86
N LEU A 663 59.94 0.87 28.56
CA LEU A 663 60.01 -0.27 27.61
C LEU A 663 59.20 -0.01 26.32
N MET A 664 59.69 0.86 25.43
CA MET A 664 59.21 0.92 24.04
C MET A 664 60.34 0.79 23.01
N MET A 665 61.19 -0.23 23.17
CA MET A 665 62.24 -0.55 22.19
C MET A 665 62.62 -2.05 22.08
N GLU A 666 61.66 -2.95 21.85
CA GLU A 666 61.93 -4.21 21.12
C GLU A 666 60.63 -4.95 20.72
N LEU A 667 60.23 -4.90 19.43
CA LEU A 667 59.55 -6.02 18.71
C LEU A 667 59.19 -5.79 17.22
N LEU A 668 59.54 -4.65 16.60
CA LEU A 668 59.48 -4.48 15.14
C LEU A 668 60.88 -4.51 14.50
N GLY A 669 61.44 -5.72 14.34
CA GLY A 669 62.80 -5.93 13.84
C GLY A 669 63.12 -7.39 13.49
N SER A 670 62.56 -7.90 12.39
CA SER A 670 62.59 -9.32 12.00
C SER A 670 63.99 -9.95 11.90
N LYS A 671 64.15 -11.20 12.37
CA LYS A 671 65.38 -11.98 12.20
C LYS A 671 65.50 -12.60 10.79
N LYS A 672 66.75 -12.68 10.31
CA LYS A 672 67.13 -13.09 8.95
C LYS A 672 67.86 -14.44 8.93
N GLU A 673 67.79 -15.12 7.80
CA GLU A 673 68.93 -15.81 7.15
C GLU A 673 68.85 -15.56 5.62
N GLY A 674 69.94 -15.43 4.85
CA GLY A 674 71.35 -15.30 5.21
C GLY A 674 72.29 -15.14 4.00
N GLY A 675 73.33 -14.28 4.11
CA GLY A 675 74.48 -14.17 3.18
C GLY A 675 74.32 -13.25 1.94
N GLY A 676 75.36 -12.53 1.47
CA GLY A 676 76.65 -12.22 2.12
C GLY A 676 77.75 -11.57 1.22
N LYS A 677 78.51 -10.62 1.81
CA LYS A 677 79.84 -10.04 1.44
C LYS A 677 79.97 -8.75 0.60
N HIS A 678 81.00 -7.98 0.99
CA HIS A 678 81.62 -6.74 0.46
C HIS A 678 82.38 -6.96 -0.90
N VAL A 679 82.96 -5.97 -1.61
CA VAL A 679 83.90 -4.87 -1.22
C VAL A 679 83.80 -3.61 -2.13
N GLU A 680 84.21 -2.46 -1.55
CA GLU A 680 84.62 -1.13 -2.08
C GLU A 680 85.69 -1.11 -3.22
N PRO A 681 86.22 0.05 -3.72
CA PRO A 681 86.03 1.49 -3.36
C PRO A 681 85.65 2.39 -4.58
N GLY A 682 85.48 3.73 -4.50
CA GLY A 682 85.44 4.67 -3.35
C GLY A 682 85.87 6.12 -3.72
N LEU A 683 85.46 7.09 -2.89
CA LEU A 683 85.97 8.48 -2.67
C LEU A 683 86.17 9.48 -3.85
N GLY A 684 85.67 10.71 -3.63
CA GLY A 684 85.93 11.95 -4.39
C GLY A 684 85.43 13.17 -3.57
N ASP A 685 86.08 14.33 -3.67
CA ASP A 685 86.08 15.35 -2.60
C ASP A 685 85.62 16.78 -3.01
N MET A 686 85.43 17.63 -2.00
CA MET A 686 84.98 19.03 -1.90
C MET A 686 85.24 20.07 -3.04
N SER A 687 84.36 21.09 -3.05
CA SER A 687 84.58 22.55 -3.31
C SER A 687 84.16 23.22 -4.63
N ASP A 688 83.56 24.40 -4.42
CA ASP A 688 83.37 25.63 -5.23
C ASP A 688 84.60 26.19 -6.01
N PRO A 689 84.52 27.31 -6.80
CA PRO A 689 83.44 28.32 -6.96
C PRO A 689 83.04 28.65 -8.44
N GLY A 690 82.21 29.69 -8.64
CA GLY A 690 81.64 30.13 -9.93
C GLY A 690 82.24 31.38 -10.63
N GLU A 691 81.36 32.26 -11.15
CA GLU A 691 81.59 33.35 -12.16
C GLU A 691 81.83 32.86 -13.62
N ALA A 692 81.48 33.57 -14.72
CA ALA A 692 81.12 34.98 -14.93
C ALA A 692 80.17 35.23 -16.18
N SER A 693 79.71 36.49 -16.32
CA SER A 693 79.16 37.26 -17.47
C SER A 693 79.09 36.68 -18.92
N GLY A 694 78.17 37.13 -19.82
CA GLY A 694 77.10 38.15 -19.76
C GLY A 694 76.64 38.65 -21.17
N ALA A 695 75.81 39.73 -21.23
CA ALA A 695 75.32 40.48 -22.43
C ALA A 695 74.20 39.80 -23.29
N ASP A 696 73.33 40.48 -24.08
CA ASP A 696 73.18 41.94 -24.41
C ASP A 696 71.77 42.35 -24.94
N ALA A 697 71.50 43.67 -24.96
CA ALA A 697 70.76 44.49 -25.94
C ALA A 697 69.26 44.29 -26.38
N LYS A 698 68.35 45.07 -25.74
CA LYS A 698 67.60 46.25 -26.27
C LYS A 698 66.54 46.21 -27.43
N LYS A 699 65.50 47.04 -27.20
CA LYS A 699 64.45 47.70 -28.09
C LYS A 699 63.16 46.88 -28.35
N LYS A 700 61.93 47.42 -28.38
CA LYS A 700 61.22 48.76 -28.41
C LYS A 700 60.31 48.95 -29.67
N PRO A 701 59.14 49.66 -29.56
CA PRO A 701 57.86 49.16 -30.09
C PRO A 701 56.92 50.24 -30.73
N VAL A 702 55.58 50.13 -30.54
CA VAL A 702 54.47 51.08 -30.87
C VAL A 702 54.05 51.06 -32.37
N VAL A 703 52.78 51.24 -32.79
CA VAL A 703 51.95 52.47 -32.87
C VAL A 703 50.50 52.12 -33.33
N THR A 704 49.38 52.82 -33.05
CA THR A 704 48.90 53.67 -31.93
C THR A 704 47.47 54.21 -32.24
N LYS A 705 46.66 54.52 -31.21
CA LYS A 705 45.60 55.57 -31.18
C LYS A 705 44.21 55.36 -31.84
N GLU A 706 43.33 56.31 -31.53
CA GLU A 706 41.86 56.27 -31.60
C GLU A 706 41.26 57.11 -32.75
N SER A 707 39.95 56.92 -32.98
CA SER A 707 38.94 57.87 -33.50
C SER A 707 39.25 58.76 -34.74
N GLU A 708 38.50 58.57 -35.84
CA GLU A 708 37.47 59.54 -36.29
C GLU A 708 36.56 58.99 -37.43
N GLN A 709 35.73 59.88 -38.00
CA GLN A 709 34.60 59.73 -38.94
C GLN A 709 35.01 59.08 -40.32
N GLU A 710 34.12 58.59 -41.20
CA GLU A 710 33.06 59.33 -41.92
C GLU A 710 31.94 58.44 -42.56
N LYS A 711 31.19 58.95 -43.55
CA LYS A 711 29.89 58.43 -44.07
C LYS A 711 29.93 57.88 -45.52
N ALA A 712 28.83 57.19 -45.89
CA ALA A 712 28.15 57.23 -47.22
C ALA A 712 28.80 56.47 -48.41
N GLU A 713 28.14 56.11 -49.53
CA GLU A 713 26.73 55.87 -50.01
C GLU A 713 26.88 55.33 -51.48
N THR A 714 26.01 54.56 -52.17
CA THR A 714 24.76 53.77 -51.98
C THR A 714 24.86 52.50 -52.88
N GLU A 715 24.00 51.47 -52.85
CA GLU A 715 22.74 51.27 -53.64
C GLU A 715 22.37 49.75 -53.56
N ASN A 716 21.13 49.24 -53.70
CA ASN A 716 19.77 49.80 -53.80
C ASN A 716 18.67 48.73 -53.49
N GLN A 717 17.51 49.17 -52.96
CA GLN A 717 16.11 48.65 -53.14
C GLN A 717 15.75 47.20 -52.68
N GLU A 718 14.82 46.99 -51.70
CA GLU A 718 13.32 47.05 -51.69
C GLU A 718 12.61 45.75 -52.16
N LYS A 719 11.48 45.21 -51.65
CA LYS A 719 10.38 45.49 -50.67
C LYS A 719 9.96 44.14 -49.98
N GLY A 720 8.96 43.94 -49.09
CA GLY A 720 7.85 44.72 -48.49
C GLY A 720 6.45 44.41 -49.10
N ASP A 721 5.34 44.14 -48.38
CA ASP A 721 5.04 43.80 -46.97
C ASP A 721 3.60 43.17 -46.84
N LYS A 722 3.12 42.90 -45.61
CA LYS A 722 1.77 42.45 -45.14
C LYS A 722 0.56 43.25 -45.71
N PRO A 723 -0.73 42.77 -45.67
CA PRO A 723 -1.39 42.05 -44.55
C PRO A 723 -2.52 41.01 -44.90
N LYS A 724 -3.41 40.74 -43.92
CA LYS A 724 -4.60 39.84 -43.83
C LYS A 724 -5.59 39.86 -45.03
N GLN A 725 -6.38 38.79 -45.29
CA GLN A 725 -7.77 38.57 -44.76
C GLN A 725 -8.48 37.26 -45.25
N GLU A 726 -9.42 36.73 -44.44
CA GLU A 726 -10.66 35.92 -44.66
C GLU A 726 -10.87 34.80 -45.73
N GLU A 727 -11.39 33.66 -45.22
CA GLU A 727 -12.55 32.81 -45.66
C GLU A 727 -12.65 32.04 -47.01
N SER A 728 -12.60 30.70 -46.86
CA SER A 728 -13.67 29.71 -47.21
C SER A 728 -13.64 28.86 -48.51
N LYS A 729 -14.27 27.68 -48.38
CA LYS A 729 -14.86 26.75 -49.37
C LYS A 729 -13.99 25.67 -50.06
N GLU A 730 -14.14 24.46 -49.50
CA GLU A 730 -14.37 23.18 -50.18
C GLU A 730 -15.52 23.24 -51.23
N PRO A 731 -15.60 22.32 -52.24
CA PRO A 731 -15.84 20.89 -51.99
C PRO A 731 -15.12 19.87 -52.91
N GLU A 732 -15.43 18.60 -52.66
CA GLU A 732 -14.89 17.33 -53.17
C GLU A 732 -15.04 17.09 -54.69
N THR A 733 -14.14 16.30 -55.32
CA THR A 733 -14.39 14.87 -55.63
C THR A 733 -13.24 14.16 -56.40
N GLU A 734 -13.10 12.86 -56.10
CA GLU A 734 -12.44 11.73 -56.82
C GLU A 734 -11.40 11.94 -57.93
N GLU A 735 -10.21 11.34 -57.77
CA GLU A 735 -9.84 10.12 -58.53
C GLU A 735 -8.79 9.27 -57.79
N LYS A 736 -8.73 7.94 -58.05
CA LYS A 736 -7.77 6.98 -57.45
C LYS A 736 -6.68 6.60 -58.46
N PRO A 737 -5.45 6.29 -57.98
CA PRO A 737 -5.02 4.89 -58.12
C PRO A 737 -4.23 4.34 -56.92
N LYS A 738 -4.45 3.05 -56.60
CA LYS A 738 -3.49 2.20 -55.84
C LYS A 738 -2.51 1.52 -56.84
N PRO A 739 -1.49 0.76 -56.37
CA PRO A 739 -0.29 1.27 -55.72
C PRO A 739 0.98 0.83 -56.49
N LYS A 740 2.17 1.23 -56.03
CA LYS A 740 3.42 0.51 -56.32
C LYS A 740 4.14 0.17 -55.03
N THR A 741 4.61 -1.07 -54.96
CA THR A 741 5.39 -1.61 -53.84
C THR A 741 6.79 -1.04 -53.80
N SER A 742 7.20 -0.58 -52.61
CA SER A 742 8.59 -0.42 -52.19
C SER A 742 8.66 -0.89 -50.74
N GLU A 743 9.46 -1.91 -50.47
CA GLU A 743 9.58 -2.52 -49.14
C GLU A 743 10.52 -1.73 -48.23
N SER A 744 10.32 -1.90 -46.92
CA SER A 744 11.25 -1.66 -45.81
C SER A 744 12.00 -0.31 -45.75
N ASP A 745 11.59 0.52 -44.79
CA ASP A 745 12.54 1.29 -43.96
C ASP A 745 12.03 1.37 -42.50
N GLU A 746 11.55 0.23 -41.97
CA GLU A 746 11.15 0.06 -40.57
C GLU A 746 12.29 -0.55 -39.76
N SER A 747 12.94 0.24 -38.89
CA SER A 747 13.77 -0.27 -37.76
C SER A 747 14.26 0.80 -36.77
N SER A 748 13.71 2.02 -36.79
CA SER A 748 14.10 3.12 -35.88
C SER A 748 13.07 3.52 -34.80
N PRO A 749 11.73 3.43 -34.99
CA PRO A 749 10.79 3.75 -33.91
C PRO A 749 10.76 2.66 -32.83
N ALA A 750 10.72 1.39 -33.23
CA ALA A 750 10.55 0.26 -32.32
C ALA A 750 11.69 0.12 -31.30
N PHE A 751 12.95 0.29 -31.74
CA PHE A 751 14.12 0.20 -30.84
C PHE A 751 14.16 1.34 -29.81
N MET A 752 13.78 2.55 -30.21
CA MET A 752 13.64 3.67 -29.28
C MET A 752 12.52 3.38 -28.27
N SER A 753 11.37 2.89 -28.74
CA SER A 753 10.23 2.52 -27.88
C SER A 753 10.60 1.43 -26.86
N SER A 754 11.31 0.37 -27.27
CA SER A 754 11.74 -0.69 -26.36
C SER A 754 12.79 -0.22 -25.35
N VAL A 755 13.73 0.66 -25.76
CA VAL A 755 14.71 1.26 -24.83
C VAL A 755 14.03 2.19 -23.83
N PHE A 756 13.03 2.97 -24.24
CA PHE A 756 12.23 3.77 -23.30
C PHE A 756 11.40 2.91 -22.35
N ALA A 757 10.75 1.84 -22.83
CA ALA A 757 10.01 0.92 -21.98
C ALA A 757 10.91 0.25 -20.92
N VAL A 758 12.08 -0.24 -21.31
CA VAL A 758 13.07 -0.81 -20.37
C VAL A 758 13.58 0.23 -19.36
N LEU A 759 13.78 1.48 -19.80
CA LEU A 759 14.19 2.57 -18.91
C LEU A 759 13.09 2.95 -17.91
N ASP A 760 11.82 2.94 -18.33
CA ASP A 760 10.66 3.28 -17.50
C ASP A 760 10.36 2.18 -16.46
N ILE A 761 10.50 0.90 -16.85
CA ILE A 761 10.48 -0.24 -15.92
C ILE A 761 11.60 -0.11 -14.88
N TYR A 762 12.82 0.21 -15.30
CA TYR A 762 13.96 0.37 -14.39
C TYR A 762 13.81 1.58 -13.46
N LEU A 763 13.28 2.70 -13.97
CA LEU A 763 12.95 3.88 -13.18
C LEU A 763 11.85 3.56 -12.15
N THR A 764 10.82 2.82 -12.54
CA THR A 764 9.74 2.37 -11.66
C THR A 764 10.26 1.47 -10.54
N LYS A 765 11.11 0.48 -10.84
CA LYS A 765 11.75 -0.37 -9.81
C LYS A 765 12.62 0.45 -8.84
N ILE A 766 13.38 1.44 -9.33
CA ILE A 766 14.14 2.36 -8.46
C ILE A 766 13.21 3.20 -7.57
N VAL A 767 12.11 3.72 -8.12
CA VAL A 767 11.12 4.51 -7.37
C VAL A 767 10.43 3.68 -6.28
N ASN A 768 10.07 2.44 -6.58
CA ASN A 768 9.46 1.52 -5.60
C ASN A 768 10.45 1.18 -4.48
N TYR A 769 11.68 0.80 -4.81
CA TYR A 769 12.73 0.53 -3.81
C TYR A 769 12.99 1.75 -2.90
N LEU A 770 12.98 2.96 -3.47
CA LEU A 770 13.12 4.22 -2.75
C LEU A 770 11.93 4.46 -1.80
N ALA A 771 10.69 4.32 -2.29
CA ALA A 771 9.49 4.47 -1.48
C ALA A 771 9.45 3.46 -0.32
N ARG A 772 9.80 2.19 -0.57
CA ARG A 772 9.91 1.13 0.46
C ARG A 772 10.90 1.48 1.57
N ASN A 773 12.00 2.15 1.24
CA ASN A 773 13.08 2.47 2.17
C ASN A 773 13.05 3.89 2.76
N PHE A 774 11.99 4.68 2.52
CA PHE A 774 11.91 6.10 2.90
C PHE A 774 12.32 6.38 4.36
N TYR A 775 11.81 5.63 5.35
CA TYR A 775 12.17 5.84 6.75
C TYR A 775 13.60 5.41 7.09
N ASN A 776 14.14 4.35 6.46
CA ASN A 776 15.56 3.96 6.61
C ASN A 776 16.47 5.09 6.07
N LEU A 777 16.10 5.73 4.96
CA LEU A 777 16.85 6.82 4.35
C LEU A 777 16.80 8.11 5.18
N ARG A 778 15.67 8.44 5.82
CA ARG A 778 15.63 9.56 6.79
C ARG A 778 16.50 9.27 8.02
N PHE A 779 16.51 8.05 8.54
CA PHE A 779 17.38 7.69 9.65
C PHE A 779 18.87 7.77 9.26
N LEU A 780 19.22 7.35 8.04
CA LEU A 780 20.57 7.52 7.49
C LEU A 780 20.95 9.01 7.34
N ALA A 781 20.04 9.86 6.86
CA ALA A 781 20.27 11.31 6.80
C ALA A 781 20.57 11.88 8.20
N LEU A 782 19.80 11.50 9.22
CA LEU A 782 19.98 11.92 10.60
C LEU A 782 21.35 11.47 11.16
N PHE A 783 21.75 10.23 10.91
CA PHE A 783 23.06 9.71 11.31
C PHE A 783 24.23 10.46 10.63
N VAL A 784 24.11 10.75 9.33
CA VAL A 784 25.08 11.56 8.58
C VAL A 784 25.12 13.00 9.09
N CYS A 785 23.99 13.58 9.50
CA CYS A 785 23.91 14.90 10.12
C CYS A 785 24.73 14.95 11.43
N PHE A 786 24.60 13.95 12.31
CA PHE A 786 25.45 13.83 13.50
C PHE A 786 26.94 13.74 13.16
N ALA A 787 27.33 12.94 12.16
CA ALA A 787 28.72 12.79 11.75
C ALA A 787 29.33 14.10 11.23
N ILE A 788 28.59 14.86 10.41
CA ILE A 788 29.01 16.19 9.93
C ILE A 788 29.15 17.16 11.10
N ASN A 789 28.16 17.21 12.00
CA ASN A 789 28.16 18.12 13.15
C ASN A 789 29.23 17.78 14.19
N PHE A 790 29.61 16.50 14.33
CA PHE A 790 30.75 16.12 15.16
C PHE A 790 32.08 16.63 14.58
N ILE A 791 32.27 16.57 13.26
CA ILE A 791 33.47 17.13 12.61
C ILE A 791 33.49 18.66 12.68
N LEU A 792 32.32 19.32 12.61
CA LEU A 792 32.20 20.78 12.75
C LEU A 792 32.74 21.33 14.08
N LEU A 793 32.82 20.52 15.14
CA LEU A 793 33.38 20.92 16.44
C LEU A 793 34.91 21.14 16.42
N PHE A 794 35.61 20.71 15.36
CA PHE A 794 37.07 20.87 15.22
C PHE A 794 37.48 22.10 14.40
N TYR A 795 36.53 22.96 14.01
CA TYR A 795 36.86 24.26 13.40
C TYR A 795 37.41 25.24 14.43
N LYS A 796 38.49 25.92 14.06
CA LYS A 796 39.09 26.99 14.84
C LYS A 796 39.18 28.27 14.00
N VAL A 797 38.92 29.41 14.64
CA VAL A 797 39.18 30.74 14.07
C VAL A 797 40.69 31.03 14.17
N THR A 798 41.30 31.39 13.05
CA THR A 798 42.69 31.86 12.96
C THR A 798 42.70 33.24 12.30
N GLY A 799 42.95 34.28 13.12
CA GLY A 799 42.90 35.69 12.71
C GLY A 799 44.24 36.26 12.21
N GLU A 800 45.17 35.41 11.78
CA GLU A 800 46.43 35.80 11.16
C GLU A 800 46.68 34.87 9.94
N PRO A 801 46.83 35.41 8.71
CA PRO A 801 47.37 34.62 7.60
C PRO A 801 48.87 34.39 7.83
N GLU A 802 49.36 33.15 7.64
CA GLU A 802 50.76 32.82 7.92
C GLU A 802 51.74 33.49 6.93
N GLU A 803 52.34 34.62 7.34
CA GLU A 803 53.39 35.33 6.59
C GLU A 803 54.73 34.57 6.57
N GLU A 804 54.87 33.55 5.72
CA GLU A 804 56.20 33.03 5.31
C GLU A 804 56.61 33.55 3.93
N ALA A 805 57.28 34.72 3.91
CA ALA A 805 58.09 35.18 2.77
C ALA A 805 59.55 34.71 2.90
N PRO A 806 60.31 34.64 1.78
CA PRO A 806 61.10 35.82 1.47
C PRO A 806 61.18 36.20 -0.02
N GLU A 807 60.83 37.47 -0.26
CA GLU A 807 61.41 38.45 -1.21
C GLU A 807 62.12 38.00 -2.51
N GLU A 808 61.70 38.58 -3.63
CA GLU A 808 62.64 39.30 -4.52
C GLU A 808 62.00 40.58 -5.10
N SER A 809 62.63 41.74 -4.83
CA SER A 809 62.15 43.09 -5.21
C SER A 809 62.47 43.46 -6.68
N GLY A 810 61.84 44.44 -7.36
CA GLY A 810 60.82 45.44 -6.97
C GLY A 810 60.92 46.71 -7.86
N TRP A 811 60.33 47.83 -7.40
CA TRP A 811 60.42 49.21 -7.96
C TRP A 811 59.69 49.48 -9.30
N GLY A 812 58.93 50.58 -9.45
CA GLY A 812 58.56 51.63 -8.50
C GLY A 812 57.40 52.49 -9.03
N GLY A 813 56.75 53.28 -8.17
CA GLY A 813 55.49 53.99 -8.46
C GLY A 813 55.59 55.52 -8.49
N GLU A 814 54.43 56.17 -8.32
CA GLU A 814 54.23 57.61 -8.05
C GLU A 814 52.99 57.74 -7.12
N GLU A 815 52.89 58.84 -6.38
CA GLU A 815 52.04 59.00 -5.18
C GLU A 815 50.69 59.69 -5.51
N GLU A 816 49.56 59.16 -5.01
CA GLU A 816 48.36 59.92 -4.62
C GLU A 816 47.80 59.33 -3.31
N GLU A 817 47.07 60.12 -2.52
CA GLU A 817 46.93 59.97 -1.06
C GLU A 817 45.84 58.96 -0.61
N GLU A 818 46.07 58.30 0.54
CA GLU A 818 45.12 57.41 1.22
C GLU A 818 44.15 58.20 2.12
N ASP A 819 42.88 57.78 2.15
CA ASP A 819 41.90 58.04 3.22
C ASP A 819 41.05 56.76 3.35
N ASP A 820 40.92 56.21 4.56
CA ASP A 820 40.29 54.90 4.82
C ASP A 820 38.75 54.92 4.75
N GLU A 821 38.14 53.81 4.30
CA GLU A 821 36.96 53.12 4.87
C GLU A 821 36.31 52.13 3.86
N ASP A 822 36.64 50.83 3.95
CA ASP A 822 35.67 49.72 3.68
C ASP A 822 36.20 48.30 4.08
N THR A 823 36.70 48.13 5.31
CA THR A 823 37.09 46.81 5.85
C THR A 823 35.87 46.00 6.33
N LEU A 824 34.95 45.70 5.42
CA LEU A 824 33.71 44.96 5.69
C LEU A 824 33.50 43.76 4.76
N PHE A 825 34.47 42.84 4.68
CA PHE A 825 34.23 41.39 4.45
C PHE A 825 35.50 40.51 4.64
N ASP A 826 36.42 40.88 5.53
CA ASP A 826 37.40 39.91 6.03
C ASP A 826 36.67 38.92 6.95
N MET A 827 36.36 37.74 6.42
CA MET A 827 35.93 36.60 7.22
C MET A 827 37.17 35.80 7.62
N ASP A 828 37.41 35.64 8.93
CA ASP A 828 38.47 34.79 9.47
C ASP A 828 38.51 33.44 8.74
N GLU A 829 39.69 33.01 8.27
CA GLU A 829 39.78 31.72 7.58
C GLU A 829 39.60 30.59 8.61
N PHE A 830 38.45 29.92 8.54
CA PHE A 830 38.08 28.83 9.43
C PHE A 830 38.91 27.57 9.12
N VAL A 831 40.05 27.42 9.80
CA VAL A 831 40.93 26.26 9.66
C VAL A 831 40.39 25.08 10.49
N LEU A 832 40.32 23.90 9.87
CA LEU A 832 39.93 22.66 10.54
C LEU A 832 41.18 22.04 11.20
N GLN A 833 41.21 21.98 12.53
CA GLN A 833 42.39 21.53 13.27
C GLN A 833 42.46 19.99 13.31
N GLU A 834 43.33 19.38 12.49
CA GLU A 834 43.53 17.93 12.47
C GLU A 834 44.99 17.47 12.52
N SER A 835 45.25 16.39 13.25
CA SER A 835 46.56 15.71 13.33
C SER A 835 46.67 14.51 12.38
N THR A 836 45.62 14.22 11.59
CA THR A 836 45.44 12.95 10.88
C THR A 836 45.17 13.07 9.38
N GLY A 837 44.87 14.26 8.86
CA GLY A 837 44.79 14.55 7.42
C GLY A 837 43.63 13.92 6.64
N TYR A 838 42.56 13.47 7.31
CA TYR A 838 41.39 12.85 6.68
C TYR A 838 40.07 13.61 6.92
N MET A 839 40.01 14.53 7.88
CA MET A 839 38.76 15.20 8.28
C MET A 839 38.23 16.10 7.17
N LEU A 840 39.09 16.94 6.56
CA LEU A 840 38.63 17.87 5.51
C LEU A 840 38.09 17.15 4.24
N PRO A 841 38.73 16.10 3.69
CA PRO A 841 38.15 15.30 2.62
C PRO A 841 36.87 14.55 3.04
N ALA A 842 36.83 14.01 4.26
CA ALA A 842 35.66 13.29 4.77
C ALA A 842 34.44 14.22 4.93
N LEU A 843 34.63 15.44 5.47
CA LEU A 843 33.59 16.45 5.60
C LEU A 843 32.98 16.81 4.25
N ARG A 844 33.81 17.05 3.22
CA ARG A 844 33.35 17.35 1.86
C ARG A 844 32.58 16.18 1.22
N PHE A 845 33.03 14.94 1.45
CA PHE A 845 32.30 13.75 1.01
C PHE A 845 30.94 13.63 1.70
N LEU A 846 30.91 13.77 3.03
CA LEU A 846 29.68 13.67 3.84
C LEU A 846 28.67 14.77 3.49
N ALA A 847 29.12 16.01 3.26
CA ALA A 847 28.26 17.12 2.84
C ALA A 847 27.53 16.83 1.50
N VAL A 848 28.27 16.35 0.49
CA VAL A 848 27.68 15.93 -0.80
C VAL A 848 26.74 14.74 -0.60
N PHE A 849 27.16 13.73 0.15
CA PHE A 849 26.38 12.53 0.47
C PHE A 849 25.05 12.86 1.16
N HIS A 850 25.09 13.73 2.18
CA HIS A 850 23.91 14.20 2.89
C HIS A 850 22.93 14.94 1.97
N THR A 851 23.46 15.78 1.08
CA THR A 851 22.65 16.53 0.11
C THR A 851 21.94 15.59 -0.87
N VAL A 852 22.64 14.57 -1.37
CA VAL A 852 22.05 13.51 -2.21
C VAL A 852 20.95 12.76 -1.46
N ILE A 853 21.18 12.33 -0.21
CA ILE A 853 20.15 11.65 0.59
C ILE A 853 18.93 12.56 0.80
N SER A 854 19.12 13.86 1.06
CA SER A 854 18.01 14.80 1.24
C SER A 854 17.11 14.88 -0.01
N LEU A 855 17.70 15.00 -1.20
CA LEU A 855 16.99 15.04 -2.47
C LEU A 855 16.25 13.72 -2.75
N VAL A 856 16.90 12.60 -2.43
CA VAL A 856 16.32 11.26 -2.52
C VAL A 856 15.13 11.09 -1.57
N CYS A 857 15.18 11.66 -0.35
CA CYS A 857 14.04 11.70 0.57
C CYS A 857 12.84 12.52 0.03
N VAL A 858 13.08 13.67 -0.63
CA VAL A 858 12.02 14.45 -1.29
C VAL A 858 11.31 13.62 -2.38
N LEU A 859 12.08 12.91 -3.20
CA LEU A 859 11.53 12.01 -4.24
C LEU A 859 10.76 10.83 -3.63
N GLY A 860 11.31 10.18 -2.59
CA GLY A 860 10.65 9.08 -1.90
C GLY A 860 9.31 9.49 -1.27
N TYR A 861 9.22 10.68 -0.68
CA TYR A 861 7.95 11.21 -0.15
C TYR A 861 6.94 11.53 -1.26
N TYR A 862 7.39 12.10 -2.39
CA TYR A 862 6.54 12.37 -3.54
C TYR A 862 5.93 11.09 -4.16
N CYS A 863 6.62 9.96 -4.05
CA CYS A 863 6.09 8.67 -4.52
C CYS A 863 5.25 7.95 -3.44
N LEU A 864 5.64 8.01 -2.16
CA LEU A 864 4.97 7.26 -1.08
C LEU A 864 3.73 7.94 -0.48
N LYS A 865 3.75 9.27 -0.30
CA LYS A 865 2.73 9.98 0.53
C LYS A 865 1.94 11.04 -0.21
N VAL A 866 2.52 11.71 -1.21
CA VAL A 866 1.77 12.65 -2.07
C VAL A 866 0.55 12.00 -2.77
N PRO A 867 0.56 10.73 -3.24
CA PRO A 867 -0.64 10.11 -3.80
C PRO A 867 -1.81 10.05 -2.82
N LEU A 868 -1.54 9.75 -1.53
CA LEU A 868 -2.53 9.70 -0.45
C LEU A 868 -3.06 11.10 -0.09
N VAL A 869 -2.21 12.12 -0.06
CA VAL A 869 -2.63 13.52 0.16
C VAL A 869 -3.56 14.01 -0.97
N VAL A 870 -3.21 13.70 -2.22
CA VAL A 870 -4.04 14.03 -3.40
C VAL A 870 -5.35 13.22 -3.41
N PHE A 871 -5.32 11.94 -3.05
CA PHE A 871 -6.52 11.10 -2.89
C PHE A 871 -7.48 11.67 -1.86
N LYS A 872 -7.00 12.01 -0.65
CA LYS A 872 -7.80 12.66 0.40
C LYS A 872 -8.47 13.95 -0.11
N ARG A 873 -7.75 14.77 -0.89
CA ARG A 873 -8.30 16.02 -1.45
C ARG A 873 -9.30 15.80 -2.59
N GLU A 874 -9.02 14.90 -3.55
CA GLU A 874 -10.01 14.57 -4.60
C GLU A 874 -11.29 13.96 -3.98
N LYS A 875 -11.16 13.11 -2.96
CA LYS A 875 -12.28 12.53 -2.19
C LYS A 875 -13.14 13.61 -1.53
N GLU A 876 -12.51 14.60 -0.89
CA GLU A 876 -13.20 15.75 -0.29
C GLU A 876 -13.98 16.57 -1.34
N ILE A 877 -13.35 16.89 -2.48
CA ILE A 877 -13.98 17.67 -3.56
C ILE A 877 -15.14 16.90 -4.20
N ALA A 878 -14.95 15.62 -4.50
CA ALA A 878 -15.97 14.75 -5.08
C ALA A 878 -17.24 14.74 -4.23
N ARG A 879 -17.10 14.59 -2.90
CA ARG A 879 -18.22 14.60 -1.96
C ARG A 879 -18.87 15.97 -1.84
N LYS A 880 -18.09 17.05 -1.74
CA LYS A 880 -18.62 18.43 -1.71
C LYS A 880 -19.42 18.79 -2.97
N LEU A 881 -19.04 18.25 -4.13
CA LEU A 881 -19.80 18.36 -5.38
C LEU A 881 -21.07 17.49 -5.39
N GLU A 882 -21.00 16.23 -4.94
CA GLU A 882 -22.13 15.30 -5.00
C GLU A 882 -23.18 15.54 -3.89
N PHE A 883 -22.76 15.68 -2.63
CA PHE A 883 -23.66 15.73 -1.47
C PHE A 883 -24.07 17.14 -1.09
N ASP A 884 -23.11 18.04 -0.85
CA ASP A 884 -23.37 19.43 -0.44
C ASP A 884 -23.81 20.32 -1.60
N GLY A 885 -23.37 19.97 -2.83
CA GLY A 885 -23.61 20.77 -4.02
C GLY A 885 -22.78 22.08 -4.05
N LEU A 886 -21.67 22.13 -3.31
CA LEU A 886 -20.73 23.24 -3.33
C LEU A 886 -20.26 23.51 -4.78
N TYR A 887 -19.96 24.77 -5.10
CA TYR A 887 -19.67 25.27 -6.46
C TYR A 887 -20.87 25.27 -7.43
N ILE A 888 -21.99 24.60 -7.11
CA ILE A 888 -23.19 24.50 -7.96
C ILE A 888 -24.36 25.29 -7.35
N THR A 889 -24.66 25.04 -6.08
CA THR A 889 -25.74 25.68 -5.32
C THR A 889 -25.25 26.93 -4.58
N GLU A 890 -24.08 26.81 -3.95
CA GLU A 890 -23.41 27.81 -3.13
C GLU A 890 -21.94 27.96 -3.56
N GLN A 891 -21.32 29.12 -3.27
CA GLN A 891 -19.90 29.36 -3.51
C GLN A 891 -19.11 29.22 -2.21
N PRO A 892 -17.86 28.71 -2.24
CA PRO A 892 -16.99 28.74 -1.07
C PRO A 892 -16.77 30.19 -0.59
N SER A 893 -16.61 30.36 0.71
CA SER A 893 -16.25 31.65 1.34
C SER A 893 -14.95 32.21 0.76
N ASP A 894 -14.85 33.54 0.65
CA ASP A 894 -13.64 34.21 0.17
C ASP A 894 -12.41 33.94 1.07
N ASP A 895 -12.63 33.66 2.36
CA ASP A 895 -11.59 33.27 3.32
C ASP A 895 -11.08 31.82 3.15
N ASP A 896 -11.82 30.92 2.47
CA ASP A 896 -11.36 29.54 2.24
C ASP A 896 -10.48 29.45 1.00
N ILE A 897 -9.21 29.82 1.17
CA ILE A 897 -8.16 29.72 0.13
C ILE A 897 -8.10 28.30 -0.49
N LYS A 898 -8.38 27.24 0.28
CA LYS A 898 -8.32 25.86 -0.23
C LYS A 898 -9.49 25.60 -1.17
N GLY A 899 -10.72 25.94 -0.77
CA GLY A 899 -11.91 25.84 -1.63
C GLY A 899 -11.83 26.73 -2.87
N GLN A 900 -11.25 27.94 -2.76
CA GLN A 900 -11.01 28.77 -3.95
C GLN A 900 -10.00 28.13 -4.93
N TRP A 901 -9.00 27.40 -4.44
CA TRP A 901 -8.02 26.69 -5.28
C TRP A 901 -8.62 25.51 -6.07
N ASP A 902 -9.55 24.75 -5.47
CA ASP A 902 -10.20 23.60 -6.14
C ASP A 902 -11.02 24.01 -7.37
N ARG A 903 -11.45 25.28 -7.47
CA ARG A 903 -12.12 25.84 -8.65
C ARG A 903 -11.29 25.66 -9.93
N LEU A 904 -9.97 25.48 -9.79
CA LEU A 904 -9.06 25.18 -10.89
C LEU A 904 -9.21 23.74 -11.41
N VAL A 905 -9.52 22.76 -10.55
CA VAL A 905 -9.53 21.33 -10.91
C VAL A 905 -10.89 20.83 -11.40
N ILE A 906 -12.00 21.40 -10.94
CA ILE A 906 -13.37 20.91 -11.25
C ILE A 906 -13.64 20.83 -12.77
N ASN A 907 -13.05 21.74 -13.55
CA ASN A 907 -13.20 21.84 -15.00
C ASN A 907 -12.10 21.11 -15.82
N THR A 908 -11.21 20.32 -15.19
CA THR A 908 -10.18 19.55 -15.91
C THR A 908 -10.77 18.24 -16.46
N PRO A 909 -10.49 17.82 -17.69
CA PRO A 909 -10.88 16.49 -18.18
C PRO A 909 -10.31 15.35 -17.34
N SER A 910 -9.13 15.53 -16.72
CA SER A 910 -8.49 14.52 -15.87
C SER A 910 -9.15 14.31 -14.49
N PHE A 911 -10.02 15.20 -14.03
CA PHE A 911 -10.63 15.06 -12.69
C PHE A 911 -11.86 14.13 -12.69
N PRO A 912 -11.94 13.14 -11.78
CA PRO A 912 -10.93 12.70 -10.82
C PRO A 912 -9.98 11.63 -11.40
N ASN A 913 -8.72 11.64 -10.96
CA ASN A 913 -7.72 10.69 -11.46
C ASN A 913 -7.29 9.64 -10.42
N ASN A 914 -6.99 10.09 -9.19
CA ASN A 914 -6.54 9.25 -8.08
C ASN A 914 -7.71 8.69 -7.27
N TYR A 915 -8.82 9.43 -7.15
CA TYR A 915 -10.03 8.95 -6.47
C TYR A 915 -10.75 7.85 -7.27
N TRP A 916 -11.38 6.92 -6.55
CA TRP A 916 -11.92 5.69 -7.11
C TRP A 916 -13.09 5.90 -8.08
N ASP A 917 -14.05 6.78 -7.76
CA ASP A 917 -15.24 7.00 -8.58
C ASP A 917 -14.98 8.00 -9.72
N LYS A 918 -14.56 7.46 -10.86
CA LYS A 918 -14.33 8.19 -12.12
C LYS A 918 -15.62 8.64 -12.83
N PHE A 919 -16.80 8.38 -12.26
CA PHE A 919 -18.10 8.79 -12.81
C PHE A 919 -18.76 9.96 -12.06
N ILE A 920 -18.11 10.54 -11.04
CA ILE A 920 -18.64 11.61 -10.19
C ILE A 920 -19.32 12.75 -10.98
N LYS A 921 -18.71 13.22 -12.09
CA LYS A 921 -19.28 14.29 -12.92
C LYS A 921 -20.66 13.95 -13.50
N ARG A 922 -20.91 12.66 -13.80
CA ARG A 922 -22.21 12.18 -14.31
C ARG A 922 -23.25 12.09 -13.19
N LYS A 923 -22.86 11.64 -11.99
CA LYS A 923 -23.72 11.64 -10.79
C LYS A 923 -24.20 13.06 -10.47
N VAL A 924 -23.27 14.02 -10.47
CA VAL A 924 -23.55 15.45 -10.26
C VAL A 924 -24.53 16.01 -11.31
N ILE A 925 -24.33 15.71 -12.60
CA ILE A 925 -25.29 16.10 -13.67
C ILE A 925 -26.66 15.45 -13.47
N ASN A 926 -26.73 14.17 -13.12
CA ASN A 926 -27.99 13.47 -12.89
C ASN A 926 -28.75 14.03 -11.67
N LYS A 927 -28.04 14.41 -10.60
CA LYS A 927 -28.63 14.93 -9.35
C LYS A 927 -29.09 16.38 -9.46
N TYR A 928 -28.27 17.26 -10.06
CA TYR A 928 -28.52 18.71 -10.07
C TYR A 928 -28.95 19.28 -11.43
N GLY A 929 -28.71 18.56 -12.53
CA GLY A 929 -28.93 19.06 -13.90
C GLY A 929 -30.39 19.35 -14.25
N TYR A 930 -31.35 18.68 -13.60
CA TYR A 930 -32.78 18.97 -13.74
C TYR A 930 -33.16 20.33 -13.12
N LEU A 931 -32.49 20.74 -12.04
CA LEU A 931 -32.80 21.96 -11.29
C LEU A 931 -32.09 23.20 -11.84
N TYR A 932 -30.82 23.08 -12.20
CA TYR A 932 -29.96 24.21 -12.60
C TYR A 932 -29.59 24.24 -14.10
N GLY A 933 -30.04 23.23 -14.87
CA GLY A 933 -29.78 23.08 -16.30
C GLY A 933 -28.53 22.24 -16.59
N ALA A 934 -28.72 21.05 -17.17
CA ALA A 934 -27.64 20.09 -17.43
C ALA A 934 -26.49 20.65 -18.27
N GLU A 935 -26.77 21.47 -19.31
CA GLU A 935 -25.73 22.13 -20.11
C GLU A 935 -24.81 23.03 -19.27
N ARG A 936 -25.38 23.79 -18.32
CA ARG A 936 -24.63 24.71 -17.46
C ARG A 936 -23.73 23.96 -16.47
N ILE A 937 -24.19 22.81 -15.97
CA ILE A 937 -23.39 21.96 -15.10
C ILE A 937 -22.29 21.24 -15.91
N ALA A 938 -22.58 20.76 -17.12
CA ALA A 938 -21.57 20.19 -18.01
C ALA A 938 -20.44 21.20 -18.32
N GLU A 939 -20.79 22.45 -18.65
CA GLU A 939 -19.83 23.53 -18.88
C GLU A 939 -18.96 23.82 -17.64
N LEU A 940 -19.57 23.88 -16.45
CA LEU A 940 -18.86 24.05 -15.18
C LEU A 940 -17.87 22.90 -14.88
N LEU A 941 -18.27 21.65 -15.20
CA LEU A 941 -17.47 20.44 -15.00
C LEU A 941 -16.48 20.17 -16.15
N GLY A 942 -16.36 21.07 -17.12
CA GLY A 942 -15.45 20.91 -18.27
C GLY A 942 -15.81 19.74 -19.20
N LEU A 943 -17.11 19.48 -19.38
CA LEU A 943 -17.63 18.44 -20.28
C LEU A 943 -18.24 19.07 -21.55
N ASP A 944 -17.80 18.59 -22.71
CA ASP A 944 -18.36 19.00 -24.01
C ASP A 944 -19.83 18.61 -24.16
N LYS A 945 -20.56 19.35 -24.99
CA LYS A 945 -22.00 19.09 -25.23
C LYS A 945 -22.27 17.70 -25.82
N SER A 946 -21.32 17.12 -26.55
CA SER A 946 -21.37 15.74 -27.04
C SER A 946 -21.26 14.68 -25.93
N ALA A 947 -20.72 15.02 -24.75
CA ALA A 947 -20.63 14.10 -23.61
C ALA A 947 -21.97 13.94 -22.85
N LEU A 948 -22.96 14.79 -23.13
CA LEU A 948 -24.33 14.66 -22.63
C LEU A 948 -25.09 13.54 -23.39
N ASP A 949 -24.95 13.51 -24.72
CA ASP A 949 -25.52 12.48 -25.61
C ASP A 949 -24.62 11.23 -25.66
N PHE A 950 -24.37 10.62 -24.49
CA PHE A 950 -23.46 9.48 -24.34
C PHE A 950 -23.96 8.20 -25.04
N ASP A 951 -23.48 7.96 -26.28
CA ASP A 951 -23.54 6.65 -26.92
C ASP A 951 -22.24 5.86 -26.66
N PRO A 952 -22.25 4.84 -25.78
CA PRO A 952 -21.07 4.02 -25.48
C PRO A 952 -20.64 3.06 -26.60
N THR A 953 -21.26 3.11 -27.79
CA THR A 953 -20.86 2.34 -28.97
C THR A 953 -19.96 3.12 -29.93
N VAL A 954 -19.72 4.41 -29.68
CA VAL A 954 -18.64 5.16 -30.34
C VAL A 954 -17.32 4.84 -29.64
N GLU A 955 -16.53 3.96 -30.23
CA GLU A 955 -15.19 3.67 -29.74
C GLU A 955 -14.24 4.78 -30.20
N THR A 956 -13.60 5.46 -29.24
CA THR A 956 -12.53 6.41 -29.51
C THR A 956 -11.32 5.63 -30.02
N GLU A 957 -10.97 5.79 -31.29
CA GLU A 957 -9.77 5.20 -31.88
C GLU A 957 -8.54 5.48 -31.02
N GLU A 958 -7.84 4.42 -30.60
CA GLU A 958 -6.60 4.55 -29.85
C GLU A 958 -5.51 5.16 -30.75
N ARG A 959 -5.29 6.47 -30.61
CA ARG A 959 -4.25 7.17 -31.35
C ARG A 959 -2.88 6.71 -30.87
N GLU A 960 -2.09 6.15 -31.79
CA GLU A 960 -0.70 5.78 -31.59
C GLU A 960 0.10 6.91 -30.90
N ALA A 961 0.69 6.60 -29.74
CA ALA A 961 1.26 7.59 -28.84
C ALA A 961 2.64 8.07 -29.29
N SER A 962 2.67 9.07 -30.17
CA SER A 962 3.90 9.82 -30.47
C SER A 962 4.29 10.74 -29.31
N LEU A 963 5.58 10.88 -28.99
CA LEU A 963 6.05 11.73 -27.88
C LEU A 963 5.56 13.19 -27.95
N MET A 964 5.36 13.76 -29.14
CA MET A 964 4.77 15.10 -29.27
C MET A 964 3.26 15.13 -29.02
N SER A 965 2.50 14.06 -29.34
CA SER A 965 1.08 13.98 -28.95
C SER A 965 0.93 13.71 -27.46
N TRP A 966 1.84 12.94 -26.85
CA TRP A 966 1.89 12.73 -25.41
C TRP A 966 2.15 14.06 -24.66
N LEU A 967 3.25 14.76 -24.96
CA LEU A 967 3.56 16.06 -24.30
C LEU A 967 2.49 17.15 -24.51
N SER A 968 1.72 17.09 -25.61
CA SER A 968 0.63 18.06 -25.88
C SER A 968 -0.75 17.61 -25.39
N SER A 969 -0.89 16.40 -24.85
CA SER A 969 -2.14 15.89 -24.24
C SER A 969 -2.14 15.94 -22.70
N ILE A 970 -1.03 16.33 -22.07
CA ILE A 970 -0.93 16.48 -20.61
C ILE A 970 -1.78 17.65 -20.12
N ASP A 971 -2.64 17.39 -19.13
CA ASP A 971 -3.50 18.39 -18.50
C ASP A 971 -2.70 19.31 -17.55
N THR A 972 -2.08 20.33 -18.14
CA THR A 972 -1.31 21.34 -17.41
C THR A 972 -2.08 21.99 -16.26
N LYS A 973 -3.41 22.10 -16.34
CA LYS A 973 -4.25 22.71 -15.30
C LYS A 973 -4.41 21.79 -14.10
N TYR A 974 -4.65 20.50 -14.33
CA TYR A 974 -4.65 19.47 -13.27
C TYR A 974 -3.28 19.41 -12.57
N HIS A 975 -2.18 19.46 -13.33
CA HIS A 975 -0.83 19.44 -12.76
C HIS A 975 -0.49 20.70 -11.93
N ILE A 976 -0.95 21.90 -12.34
CA ILE A 976 -0.82 23.13 -11.53
C ILE A 976 -1.60 23.00 -10.22
N TRP A 977 -2.86 22.53 -10.26
CA TRP A 977 -3.63 22.31 -9.04
C TRP A 977 -2.95 21.30 -8.11
N LYS A 978 -2.50 20.15 -8.64
CA LYS A 978 -1.78 19.11 -7.87
C LYS A 978 -0.52 19.67 -7.22
N MET A 979 0.26 20.49 -7.94
CA MET A 979 1.46 21.13 -7.41
C MET A 979 1.11 22.10 -6.27
N GLY A 980 0.02 22.85 -6.39
CA GLY A 980 -0.50 23.70 -5.30
C GLY A 980 -0.85 22.88 -4.04
N VAL A 981 -1.61 21.79 -4.20
CA VAL A 981 -1.96 20.88 -3.08
C VAL A 981 -0.69 20.35 -2.39
N VAL A 982 0.29 19.89 -3.17
CA VAL A 982 1.58 19.37 -2.67
C VAL A 982 2.40 20.44 -1.95
N LEU A 983 2.39 21.69 -2.43
CA LEU A 983 3.05 22.82 -1.77
C LEU A 983 2.29 23.37 -0.55
N THR A 984 1.04 22.94 -0.32
CA THR A 984 0.31 23.23 0.93
C THR A 984 0.47 22.15 2.01
N ASP A 985 1.21 21.06 1.75
CA ASP A 985 1.54 20.08 2.77
C ASP A 985 2.74 20.57 3.63
N ASN A 986 2.50 20.68 4.93
CA ASN A 986 3.51 21.09 5.91
C ASN A 986 4.73 20.17 5.93
N PHE A 987 4.55 18.85 5.70
CA PHE A 987 5.66 17.89 5.73
C PHE A 987 6.50 17.96 4.46
N PHE A 988 5.88 18.14 3.29
CA PHE A 988 6.62 18.38 2.05
C PHE A 988 7.39 19.71 2.06
N LEU A 989 6.77 20.79 2.57
CA LEU A 989 7.46 22.07 2.79
C LEU A 989 8.67 21.92 3.73
N TYR A 990 8.53 21.13 4.80
CA TYR A 990 9.63 20.81 5.70
C TYR A 990 10.79 20.08 4.99
N LEU A 991 10.49 19.10 4.12
CA LEU A 991 11.52 18.41 3.32
C LEU A 991 12.19 19.33 2.29
N ILE A 992 11.45 20.23 1.63
CA ILE A 992 12.03 21.25 0.74
C ILE A 992 12.99 22.15 1.52
N TRP A 993 12.58 22.63 2.70
CA TRP A 993 13.41 23.46 3.56
C TRP A 993 14.68 22.74 4.00
N TYR A 994 14.56 21.47 4.41
CA TYR A 994 15.66 20.60 4.78
C TYR A 994 16.70 20.48 3.65
N THR A 995 16.27 20.10 2.43
CA THR A 995 17.16 20.01 1.26
C THR A 995 17.74 21.37 0.86
N THR A 996 16.98 22.46 1.01
CA THR A 996 17.47 23.83 0.75
C THR A 996 18.62 24.20 1.68
N MET A 997 18.52 23.86 2.97
CA MET A 997 19.64 24.00 3.92
C MET A 997 20.82 23.09 3.59
N SER A 998 20.59 21.91 2.99
CA SER A 998 21.69 21.06 2.51
C SER A 998 22.45 21.70 1.34
N PHE A 999 21.78 22.45 0.47
CA PHE A 999 22.45 23.27 -0.56
C PHE A 999 23.24 24.44 0.04
N PHE A 1000 22.68 25.19 1.00
CA PHE A 1000 23.42 26.25 1.70
C PHE A 1000 24.62 25.72 2.50
N GLY A 1001 24.58 24.46 2.95
CA GLY A 1001 25.71 23.76 3.55
C GLY A 1001 26.98 23.70 2.69
N HIS A 1002 26.88 23.81 1.35
CA HIS A 1002 28.06 23.91 0.47
C HIS A 1002 28.61 25.32 0.35
N CYS A 1003 27.83 26.34 0.70
CA CYS A 1003 28.29 27.74 0.76
C CYS A 1003 28.96 28.03 2.11
N ASN A 1004 28.41 27.48 3.20
CA ASN A 1004 29.04 27.50 4.52
C ASN A 1004 28.65 26.23 5.29
N ASN A 1005 29.65 25.45 5.73
CA ASN A 1005 29.43 24.17 6.40
C ASN A 1005 28.60 24.29 7.68
N PHE A 1006 28.58 25.45 8.36
CA PHE A 1006 27.78 25.66 9.57
C PHE A 1006 26.25 25.54 9.34
N PHE A 1007 25.75 25.66 8.10
CA PHE A 1007 24.32 25.41 7.82
C PHE A 1007 23.92 23.93 8.08
N PHE A 1008 24.86 22.98 8.11
CA PHE A 1008 24.56 21.60 8.51
C PHE A 1008 24.16 21.46 10.00
N ALA A 1009 24.41 22.47 10.84
CA ALA A 1009 23.88 22.51 12.21
C ALA A 1009 22.36 22.70 12.26
N ALA A 1010 21.75 23.34 11.25
CA ALA A 1010 20.30 23.51 11.18
C ALA A 1010 19.57 22.16 10.97
N HIS A 1011 20.19 21.20 10.28
CA HIS A 1011 19.64 19.84 10.10
C HIS A 1011 19.55 19.05 11.40
N LEU A 1012 20.33 19.42 12.44
CA LEU A 1012 20.30 18.74 13.73
C LEU A 1012 18.96 18.94 14.46
N LEU A 1013 18.19 19.97 14.08
CA LEU A 1013 16.82 20.18 14.57
C LEU A 1013 15.84 19.07 14.13
N ASP A 1014 16.17 18.24 13.12
CA ASP A 1014 15.31 17.11 12.71
C ASP A 1014 15.13 16.07 13.83
N ILE A 1015 16.07 15.99 14.79
CA ILE A 1015 15.94 15.12 15.97
C ILE A 1015 14.62 15.42 16.73
N ALA A 1016 14.28 16.70 16.89
CA ALA A 1016 13.10 17.13 17.64
C ALA A 1016 11.79 16.76 16.94
N MET A 1017 11.79 16.71 15.60
CA MET A 1017 10.63 16.32 14.80
C MET A 1017 10.55 14.81 14.55
N GLY A 1018 11.70 14.14 14.47
CA GLY A 1018 11.84 12.70 14.23
C GLY A 1018 11.47 11.84 15.45
N ILE A 1019 11.86 12.25 16.66
CA ILE A 1019 11.59 11.48 17.88
C ILE A 1019 10.21 11.85 18.44
N LYS A 1020 9.33 10.86 18.62
CA LYS A 1020 7.93 11.03 19.06
C LYS A 1020 7.79 11.75 20.42
N THR A 1021 8.69 11.49 21.37
CA THR A 1021 8.69 12.16 22.68
C THR A 1021 9.09 13.63 22.59
N LEU A 1022 10.11 13.97 21.81
CA LEU A 1022 10.52 15.37 21.57
C LEU A 1022 9.44 16.15 20.81
N ARG A 1023 8.74 15.51 19.85
CA ARG A 1023 7.59 16.12 19.19
C ARG A 1023 6.47 16.47 20.16
N THR A 1024 6.22 15.61 21.16
CA THR A 1024 5.22 15.87 22.21
C THR A 1024 5.64 17.04 23.11
N ILE A 1025 6.93 17.13 23.46
CA ILE A 1025 7.51 18.26 24.20
C ILE A 1025 7.35 19.57 23.40
N LEU A 1026 7.67 19.58 22.10
CA LEU A 1026 7.47 20.74 21.23
C LEU A 1026 5.97 21.12 21.13
N SER A 1027 5.09 20.11 21.07
CA SER A 1027 3.63 20.28 21.02
C SER A 1027 3.07 21.01 22.25
N SER A 1028 3.62 20.76 23.45
CA SER A 1028 3.19 21.47 24.67
C SER A 1028 3.40 22.99 24.57
N VAL A 1029 4.50 23.42 23.96
CA VAL A 1029 4.84 24.85 23.80
C VAL A 1029 4.02 25.48 22.66
N THR A 1030 3.71 24.73 21.60
CA THR A 1030 2.93 25.25 20.46
C THR A 1030 1.42 25.27 20.73
N HIS A 1031 0.88 24.35 21.55
CA HIS A 1031 -0.56 24.30 21.91
C HIS A 1031 -1.02 25.64 22.48
N ASN A 1032 -0.39 26.08 23.57
CA ASN A 1032 -0.65 27.38 24.21
C ASN A 1032 0.12 28.55 23.56
N GLY A 1033 0.73 28.35 22.39
CA GLY A 1033 1.60 29.33 21.72
C GLY A 1033 0.94 30.69 21.46
N LYS A 1034 -0.36 30.72 21.15
CA LYS A 1034 -1.14 31.97 21.01
C LYS A 1034 -1.20 32.75 22.33
N GLN A 1035 -1.39 32.06 23.45
CA GLN A 1035 -1.44 32.66 24.79
C GLN A 1035 -0.05 33.14 25.22
N LEU A 1036 0.99 32.34 24.94
CA LEU A 1036 2.38 32.66 25.21
C LEU A 1036 2.82 33.95 24.51
N VAL A 1037 2.56 34.09 23.21
CA VAL A 1037 2.90 35.31 22.44
C VAL A 1037 2.16 36.54 22.98
N LEU A 1038 0.87 36.42 23.33
CA LEU A 1038 0.12 37.51 23.96
C LEU A 1038 0.67 37.88 25.35
N THR A 1039 1.15 36.90 26.12
CA THR A 1039 1.76 37.12 27.45
C THR A 1039 3.12 37.82 27.34
N VAL A 1040 3.95 37.44 26.36
CA VAL A 1040 5.20 38.15 26.03
C VAL A 1040 4.92 39.58 25.52
N GLY A 1041 3.83 39.78 24.77
CA GLY A 1041 3.35 41.11 24.39
C GLY A 1041 2.97 41.98 25.61
N LEU A 1042 2.26 41.40 26.59
CA LEU A 1042 1.94 42.09 27.85
C LEU A 1042 3.21 42.43 28.64
N LEU A 1043 4.18 41.52 28.72
CA LEU A 1043 5.48 41.74 29.35
C LEU A 1043 6.22 42.93 28.73
N ALA A 1044 6.32 43.00 27.40
CA ALA A 1044 6.93 44.13 26.70
C ALA A 1044 6.23 45.48 27.01
N VAL A 1045 4.89 45.50 27.05
CA VAL A 1045 4.11 46.70 27.39
C VAL A 1045 4.31 47.14 28.84
N VAL A 1046 4.38 46.19 29.79
CA VAL A 1046 4.65 46.48 31.20
C VAL A 1046 6.07 47.03 31.38
N VAL A 1047 7.07 46.40 30.77
CA VAL A 1047 8.46 46.88 30.83
C VAL A 1047 8.60 48.27 30.21
N TYR A 1048 7.96 48.52 29.06
CA TYR A 1048 7.93 49.84 28.42
C TYR A 1048 7.34 50.93 29.35
N LEU A 1049 6.29 50.62 30.10
CA LEU A 1049 5.72 51.57 31.07
C LEU A 1049 6.71 51.92 32.19
N TYR A 1050 7.46 50.93 32.71
CA TYR A 1050 8.54 51.19 33.67
C TYR A 1050 9.68 52.00 33.03
N THR A 1051 10.06 51.72 31.78
CA THR A 1051 11.05 52.54 31.06
C THR A 1051 10.61 54.00 30.92
N VAL A 1052 9.34 54.27 30.59
CA VAL A 1052 8.82 55.65 30.51
C VAL A 1052 8.96 56.38 31.85
N VAL A 1053 8.71 55.70 32.97
CA VAL A 1053 8.92 56.26 34.32
C VAL A 1053 10.41 56.48 34.59
N ALA A 1054 11.28 55.50 34.30
CA ALA A 1054 12.71 55.60 34.50
C ALA A 1054 13.35 56.75 33.70
N PHE A 1055 13.04 56.85 32.40
CA PHE A 1055 13.57 57.85 31.50
C PHE A 1055 13.21 59.28 31.94
N ASN A 1056 12.00 59.50 32.45
CA ASN A 1056 11.54 60.84 32.86
C ASN A 1056 11.93 61.23 34.30
N PHE A 1057 12.06 60.27 35.23
CA PHE A 1057 12.26 60.57 36.66
C PHE A 1057 13.57 60.04 37.25
N PHE A 1058 14.15 58.98 36.69
CA PHE A 1058 15.29 58.26 37.27
C PHE A 1058 16.54 58.21 36.38
N ARG A 1059 16.56 58.86 35.19
CA ARG A 1059 17.67 58.85 34.21
C ARG A 1059 19.08 58.93 34.82
N LYS A 1060 19.28 59.76 35.85
CA LYS A 1060 20.57 59.91 36.55
C LYS A 1060 21.15 58.63 37.19
N PHE A 1061 20.30 57.67 37.57
CA PHE A 1061 20.71 56.40 38.20
C PHE A 1061 21.11 55.32 37.18
N TYR A 1062 21.01 55.62 35.88
CA TYR A 1062 21.34 54.71 34.77
C TYR A 1062 22.72 55.01 34.17
N ASN A 1063 23.62 55.58 34.97
CA ASN A 1063 25.03 55.66 34.63
C ASN A 1063 25.69 54.28 34.79
N LYS A 1064 26.65 53.96 33.92
CA LYS A 1064 27.43 52.72 33.97
C LYS A 1064 28.95 52.93 33.77
N SER A 1065 29.41 54.18 33.79
CA SER A 1065 30.85 54.51 33.69
C SER A 1065 31.64 54.11 34.95
N GLU A 1066 32.77 53.42 34.79
CA GLU A 1066 33.75 53.25 35.88
C GLU A 1066 34.73 54.44 36.00
N ASP A 1067 34.96 55.19 34.90
CA ASP A 1067 35.77 56.42 34.87
C ASP A 1067 34.90 57.70 34.87
N GLU A 1068 35.35 58.77 35.55
CA GLU A 1068 34.59 60.02 35.69
C GLU A 1068 34.45 60.85 34.39
N ASP A 1069 35.30 60.61 33.39
CA ASP A 1069 35.39 61.42 32.16
C ASP A 1069 34.51 60.92 30.99
N GLU A 1070 34.00 59.67 31.01
CA GLU A 1070 33.16 59.09 29.93
C GLU A 1070 31.84 58.46 30.48
N PRO A 1071 30.76 59.26 30.67
CA PRO A 1071 29.52 58.80 31.29
C PRO A 1071 28.63 57.95 30.37
N ASP A 1072 28.66 56.62 30.53
CA ASP A 1072 27.83 55.64 29.83
C ASP A 1072 26.38 55.61 30.36
N MET A 1073 25.61 56.63 29.96
CA MET A 1073 24.24 56.87 30.41
C MET A 1073 23.20 56.07 29.62
N LYS A 1074 22.77 54.91 30.13
CA LYS A 1074 21.85 53.98 29.43
C LYS A 1074 20.46 54.54 29.15
N CYS A 1075 20.05 55.63 29.82
CA CYS A 1075 18.77 56.30 29.61
C CYS A 1075 18.89 57.72 29.00
N ASP A 1076 19.94 57.96 28.21
CA ASP A 1076 20.03 59.18 27.40
C ASP A 1076 19.11 59.14 26.18
N ASP A 1077 19.08 58.00 25.48
CA ASP A 1077 18.12 57.69 24.42
C ASP A 1077 17.00 56.76 24.90
N MET A 1078 15.77 57.03 24.44
CA MET A 1078 14.58 56.27 24.87
C MET A 1078 14.62 54.80 24.44
N MET A 1079 15.20 54.51 23.26
CA MET A 1079 15.36 53.13 22.78
C MET A 1079 16.43 52.39 23.60
N THR A 1080 17.57 53.03 23.87
CA THR A 1080 18.65 52.48 24.71
C THR A 1080 18.14 52.18 26.12
N CYS A 1081 17.35 53.09 26.69
CA CYS A 1081 16.70 52.90 27.99
C CYS A 1081 15.77 51.68 27.98
N TYR A 1082 14.94 51.53 26.94
CA TYR A 1082 14.02 50.39 26.81
C TYR A 1082 14.74 49.07 26.59
N LEU A 1083 15.73 49.03 25.71
CA LEU A 1083 16.57 47.85 25.46
C LEU A 1083 17.32 47.43 26.73
N PHE A 1084 17.83 48.37 27.53
CA PHE A 1084 18.44 48.07 28.82
C PHE A 1084 17.44 47.42 29.80
N HIS A 1085 16.21 47.94 29.90
CA HIS A 1085 15.18 47.32 30.74
C HIS A 1085 14.80 45.91 30.26
N MET A 1086 14.71 45.68 28.95
CA MET A 1086 14.38 44.37 28.37
C MET A 1086 15.52 43.35 28.47
N TYR A 1087 16.77 43.77 28.23
CA TYR A 1087 17.94 42.88 28.22
C TYR A 1087 18.50 42.60 29.61
N VAL A 1088 18.56 43.61 30.47
CA VAL A 1088 19.09 43.50 31.84
C VAL A 1088 17.96 43.31 32.83
N GLY A 1089 16.99 44.22 32.87
CA GLY A 1089 15.94 44.24 33.89
C GLY A 1089 15.10 42.96 33.97
N VAL A 1090 14.71 42.38 32.82
CA VAL A 1090 13.94 41.11 32.78
C VAL A 1090 14.83 39.86 33.00
N ARG A 1091 16.16 39.98 32.81
CA ARG A 1091 17.12 38.87 32.93
C ARG A 1091 17.79 38.78 34.31
N ALA A 1092 17.85 39.89 35.05
CA ALA A 1092 18.39 39.96 36.41
C ALA A 1092 17.44 39.27 37.42
N GLY A 1093 17.99 38.44 38.30
CA GLY A 1093 17.21 37.59 39.20
C GLY A 1093 16.44 38.34 40.29
N GLY A 1094 16.95 39.48 40.77
CA GLY A 1094 16.27 40.44 41.64
C GLY A 1094 15.55 41.56 40.89
N GLY A 1095 15.53 41.52 39.55
CA GLY A 1095 15.03 42.58 38.69
C GLY A 1095 16.02 43.74 38.53
N ILE A 1096 15.52 44.88 38.05
CA ILE A 1096 16.38 45.99 37.59
C ILE A 1096 17.18 46.70 38.70
N GLY A 1097 16.83 46.49 39.98
CA GLY A 1097 17.54 47.07 41.12
C GLY A 1097 18.95 46.51 41.34
N ASP A 1098 19.22 45.27 40.90
CA ASP A 1098 20.54 44.61 41.04
C ASP A 1098 21.64 45.31 40.22
N GLU A 1099 21.26 46.12 39.24
CA GLU A 1099 22.13 46.61 38.15
C GLU A 1099 22.17 48.16 38.06
N LEU A 1100 21.62 48.85 39.06
CA LEU A 1100 21.57 50.32 39.14
C LEU A 1100 22.24 50.81 40.44
N GLU A 1101 22.65 52.08 40.44
CA GLU A 1101 23.31 52.69 41.61
C GLU A 1101 22.42 52.68 42.86
N ASP A 1102 23.06 52.57 44.04
CA ASP A 1102 22.37 52.56 45.34
C ASP A 1102 21.58 53.87 45.56
N PRO A 1103 20.26 53.81 45.83
CA PRO A 1103 19.45 55.00 46.08
C PRO A 1103 19.80 55.79 47.36
N ALA A 1104 20.62 55.24 48.26
CA ALA A 1104 20.87 55.78 49.58
C ALA A 1104 21.37 57.24 49.59
N GLY A 1105 20.53 58.16 50.10
CA GLY A 1105 20.86 59.57 50.26
C GLY A 1105 20.34 60.51 49.17
N ASP A 1106 19.65 59.99 48.14
CA ASP A 1106 19.05 60.83 47.10
C ASP A 1106 17.63 61.33 47.47
N PRO A 1107 17.20 62.55 47.08
CA PRO A 1107 15.84 63.02 47.30
C PRO A 1107 14.70 62.13 46.76
N TYR A 1108 14.99 61.19 45.85
CA TYR A 1108 14.03 60.22 45.32
C TYR A 1108 14.15 58.79 45.88
N GLU A 1109 14.99 58.54 46.90
CA GLU A 1109 15.25 57.22 47.51
C GLU A 1109 13.98 56.36 47.69
N LEU A 1110 12.95 56.87 48.36
CA LEU A 1110 11.69 56.18 48.60
C LEU A 1110 10.94 55.79 47.30
N TYR A 1111 11.00 56.64 46.27
CA TYR A 1111 10.34 56.38 44.99
C TYR A 1111 11.13 55.38 44.12
N ARG A 1112 12.47 55.40 44.22
CA ARG A 1112 13.37 54.44 43.56
C ARG A 1112 13.18 53.03 44.13
N ILE A 1113 13.18 52.89 45.47
CA ILE A 1113 12.90 51.62 46.16
C ILE A 1113 11.51 51.07 45.81
N LEU A 1114 10.48 51.91 45.75
CA LEU A 1114 9.13 51.49 45.32
C LEU A 1114 9.09 51.04 43.85
N PHE A 1115 9.84 51.70 42.97
CA PHE A 1115 9.97 51.30 41.56
C PHE A 1115 10.63 49.92 41.44
N ASP A 1116 11.74 49.66 42.13
CA ASP A 1116 12.43 48.37 42.07
C ASP A 1116 11.57 47.22 42.61
N ILE A 1117 10.96 47.39 43.80
CA ILE A 1117 10.12 46.34 44.41
C ILE A 1117 8.88 46.04 43.54
N THR A 1118 8.26 47.06 42.93
CA THR A 1118 7.12 46.83 42.04
C THR A 1118 7.54 46.24 40.69
N PHE A 1119 8.66 46.66 40.11
CA PHE A 1119 9.24 46.04 38.93
C PHE A 1119 9.53 44.55 39.17
N PHE A 1120 10.26 44.21 40.24
CA PHE A 1120 10.56 42.83 40.61
C PHE A 1120 9.28 42.00 40.81
N PHE A 1121 8.31 42.51 41.56
CA PHE A 1121 7.07 41.78 41.83
C PHE A 1121 6.22 41.53 40.57
N PHE A 1122 6.02 42.55 39.71
CA PHE A 1122 5.17 42.39 38.53
C PHE A 1122 5.89 41.68 37.37
N VAL A 1123 7.17 41.98 37.12
CA VAL A 1123 7.93 41.44 35.98
C VAL A 1123 8.53 40.08 36.29
N ILE A 1124 9.26 39.95 37.41
CA ILE A 1124 10.00 38.73 37.74
C ILE A 1124 9.12 37.72 38.47
N VAL A 1125 8.42 38.13 39.54
CA VAL A 1125 7.64 37.19 40.36
C VAL A 1125 6.32 36.78 39.70
N ILE A 1126 5.64 37.68 38.99
CA ILE A 1126 4.35 37.37 38.34
C ILE A 1126 4.50 36.96 36.87
N LEU A 1127 5.04 37.82 35.99
CA LEU A 1127 4.97 37.57 34.55
C LEU A 1127 5.81 36.38 34.07
N LEU A 1128 7.03 36.18 34.61
CA LEU A 1128 7.81 34.96 34.32
C LEU A 1128 7.15 33.69 34.87
N ALA A 1129 6.53 33.76 36.06
CA ALA A 1129 5.81 32.62 36.65
C ALA A 1129 4.55 32.24 35.84
N ILE A 1130 3.86 33.21 35.24
CA ILE A 1130 2.75 32.93 34.30
C ILE A 1130 3.28 32.23 33.04
N ILE A 1131 4.39 32.69 32.47
CA ILE A 1131 5.03 32.06 31.30
C ILE A 1131 5.43 30.60 31.60
N GLN A 1132 6.03 30.34 32.76
CA GLN A 1132 6.34 28.98 33.20
C GLN A 1132 5.07 28.14 33.45
N GLY A 1133 4.05 28.73 34.07
CA GLY A 1133 2.78 28.09 34.37
C GLY A 1133 2.06 27.58 33.12
N LEU A 1134 1.97 28.40 32.07
CA LEU A 1134 1.32 28.03 30.79
C LEU A 1134 1.96 26.81 30.10
N ILE A 1135 3.26 26.58 30.32
CA ILE A 1135 3.98 25.41 29.79
C ILE A 1135 3.71 24.16 30.65
N ILE A 1136 3.69 24.30 31.98
CA ILE A 1136 3.35 23.20 32.90
C ILE A 1136 1.90 22.73 32.68
N ASP A 1137 0.97 23.68 32.49
CA ASP A 1137 -0.45 23.44 32.22
C ASP A 1137 -0.64 22.60 30.94
N ALA A 1138 0.04 22.96 29.84
CA ALA A 1138 0.04 22.20 28.59
C ALA A 1138 0.60 20.77 28.72
N PHE A 1139 1.55 20.53 29.64
CA PHE A 1139 2.04 19.17 29.96
C PHE A 1139 1.06 18.36 30.83
N GLY A 1140 0.13 19.01 31.53
CA GLY A 1140 -1.02 18.37 32.16
C GLY A 1140 -2.06 17.99 31.12
N GLU A 1141 -2.54 18.97 30.35
CA GLU A 1141 -3.57 18.80 29.32
C GLU A 1141 -3.24 17.70 28.31
N LEU A 1142 -2.02 17.68 27.75
CA LEU A 1142 -1.57 16.64 26.81
C LEU A 1142 -1.42 15.24 27.43
N ARG A 1143 -1.39 15.12 28.76
CA ARG A 1143 -1.40 13.84 29.47
C ARG A 1143 -2.83 13.39 29.75
N ASP A 1144 -3.67 14.30 30.20
CA ASP A 1144 -5.07 14.01 30.53
C ASP A 1144 -5.84 13.59 29.25
N GLN A 1145 -5.54 14.20 28.09
CA GLN A 1145 -6.00 13.73 26.78
C GLN A 1145 -5.55 12.28 26.46
N GLN A 1146 -4.32 11.89 26.81
CA GLN A 1146 -3.82 10.54 26.55
C GLN A 1146 -4.44 9.49 27.46
N GLU A 1147 -4.68 9.81 28.74
CA GLU A 1147 -5.38 8.90 29.65
C GLU A 1147 -6.86 8.81 29.31
N GLN A 1148 -7.52 9.92 28.91
CA GLN A 1148 -8.91 9.91 28.43
C GLN A 1148 -9.08 8.97 27.21
N VAL A 1149 -8.18 9.02 26.22
CA VAL A 1149 -8.24 8.14 25.04
C VAL A 1149 -8.06 6.66 25.41
N LYS A 1150 -7.31 6.37 26.48
CA LYS A 1150 -7.15 5.01 27.02
C LYS A 1150 -8.40 4.58 27.80
N GLU A 1151 -8.88 5.41 28.72
CA GLU A 1151 -10.09 5.15 29.52
C GLU A 1151 -11.30 4.93 28.61
N ASP A 1152 -11.46 5.70 27.52
CA ASP A 1152 -12.59 5.55 26.59
C ASP A 1152 -12.62 4.14 25.94
N MET A 1153 -11.45 3.60 25.59
CA MET A 1153 -11.33 2.27 24.97
C MET A 1153 -11.37 1.12 25.98
N GLU A 1154 -11.05 1.37 27.26
CA GLU A 1154 -11.18 0.41 28.35
C GLU A 1154 -12.61 0.40 28.94
N THR A 1155 -13.39 1.47 28.77
CA THR A 1155 -14.72 1.64 29.40
C THR A 1155 -15.93 1.48 28.46
N LYS A 1156 -15.83 1.79 27.16
CA LYS A 1156 -16.98 1.67 26.24
C LYS A 1156 -16.61 1.11 24.86
N CYS A 1157 -17.54 0.38 24.25
CA CYS A 1157 -17.35 -0.10 22.89
C CYS A 1157 -17.36 1.08 21.90
N PHE A 1158 -16.35 1.16 21.01
CA PHE A 1158 -16.25 2.24 20.02
C PHE A 1158 -17.49 2.31 19.11
N ILE A 1159 -18.04 1.16 18.70
CA ILE A 1159 -19.13 1.08 17.72
C ILE A 1159 -20.50 1.34 18.36
N CYS A 1160 -20.93 0.53 19.34
CA CYS A 1160 -22.26 0.69 19.93
C CYS A 1160 -22.36 1.69 21.09
N GLY A 1161 -21.23 2.15 21.66
CA GLY A 1161 -21.22 3.08 22.79
C GLY A 1161 -21.67 2.47 24.14
N ILE A 1162 -21.96 1.17 24.19
CA ILE A 1162 -22.32 0.48 25.44
C ILE A 1162 -21.07 0.31 26.31
N GLY A 1163 -21.21 0.58 27.62
CA GLY A 1163 -20.14 0.46 28.61
C GLY A 1163 -19.84 -0.97 29.05
N ASN A 1164 -18.61 -1.22 29.50
CA ASN A 1164 -18.10 -2.51 29.96
C ASN A 1164 -18.94 -3.16 31.09
N ASP A 1165 -19.44 -2.38 32.06
CA ASP A 1165 -20.35 -2.79 33.15
C ASP A 1165 -21.59 -3.59 32.69
N TYR A 1166 -22.06 -3.37 31.45
CA TYR A 1166 -23.13 -4.20 30.88
C TYR A 1166 -22.65 -5.60 30.45
N PHE A 1167 -21.47 -5.68 29.82
CA PHE A 1167 -20.93 -6.91 29.25
C PHE A 1167 -20.25 -7.80 30.31
N ASP A 1168 -19.58 -7.19 31.28
CA ASP A 1168 -18.82 -7.89 32.33
C ASP A 1168 -19.70 -8.53 33.42
N ARG A 1169 -21.04 -8.45 33.24
CA ARG A 1169 -22.00 -9.41 33.80
C ARG A 1169 -21.64 -10.86 33.44
N THR A 1170 -21.02 -11.06 32.27
CA THR A 1170 -20.37 -12.32 31.87
C THR A 1170 -18.85 -12.19 31.97
N PRO A 1171 -18.13 -13.23 32.42
CA PRO A 1171 -16.67 -13.18 32.54
C PRO A 1171 -16.03 -12.92 31.17
N HIS A 1172 -15.11 -11.95 31.11
CA HIS A 1172 -14.47 -11.46 29.88
C HIS A 1172 -15.43 -10.90 28.81
N GLY A 1173 -16.68 -10.57 29.18
CA GLY A 1173 -17.72 -10.17 28.23
C GLY A 1173 -17.34 -8.96 27.36
N PHE A 1174 -16.70 -7.93 27.92
CA PHE A 1174 -16.25 -6.77 27.14
C PHE A 1174 -15.08 -7.10 26.20
N GLU A 1175 -14.16 -7.98 26.61
CA GLU A 1175 -13.04 -8.45 25.80
C GLU A 1175 -13.55 -9.31 24.62
N THR A 1176 -14.49 -10.24 24.86
CA THR A 1176 -15.17 -11.00 23.80
C THR A 1176 -15.93 -10.08 22.84
N HIS A 1177 -16.69 -9.11 23.37
CA HIS A 1177 -17.46 -8.17 22.55
C HIS A 1177 -16.56 -7.33 21.63
N THR A 1178 -15.45 -6.79 22.14
CA THR A 1178 -14.53 -5.94 21.35
C THR A 1178 -13.67 -6.73 20.36
N LEU A 1179 -13.34 -8.00 20.64
CA LEU A 1179 -12.51 -8.83 19.75
C LEU A 1179 -13.31 -9.64 18.72
N GLN A 1180 -14.48 -10.19 19.07
CA GLN A 1180 -15.27 -11.07 18.21
C GLN A 1180 -16.51 -10.42 17.59
N GLU A 1181 -17.21 -9.51 18.30
CA GLU A 1181 -18.48 -8.94 17.81
C GLU A 1181 -18.28 -7.58 17.11
N HIS A 1182 -17.75 -6.58 17.82
CA HIS A 1182 -17.64 -5.18 17.35
C HIS A 1182 -16.19 -4.77 17.05
N ASN A 1183 -15.42 -5.70 16.48
CA ASN A 1183 -14.01 -5.50 16.14
C ASN A 1183 -13.83 -4.49 14.99
N LEU A 1184 -13.09 -3.40 15.26
CA LEU A 1184 -12.81 -2.32 14.29
C LEU A 1184 -12.17 -2.82 12.98
N ALA A 1185 -11.38 -3.89 13.02
CA ALA A 1185 -10.75 -4.47 11.83
C ALA A 1185 -11.79 -5.13 10.91
N ASN A 1186 -12.81 -5.78 11.48
CA ASN A 1186 -13.82 -6.51 10.70
C ASN A 1186 -14.68 -5.56 9.86
N TYR A 1187 -14.99 -4.35 10.34
CA TYR A 1187 -15.69 -3.34 9.53
C TYR A 1187 -14.84 -2.84 8.34
N LEU A 1188 -13.52 -2.74 8.50
CA LEU A 1188 -12.60 -2.45 7.37
C LEU A 1188 -12.56 -3.61 6.38
N PHE A 1189 -12.36 -4.84 6.86
CA PHE A 1189 -12.30 -6.02 5.99
C PHE A 1189 -13.63 -6.29 5.29
N PHE A 1190 -14.77 -5.99 5.91
CA PHE A 1190 -16.08 -6.08 5.27
C PHE A 1190 -16.24 -5.05 4.13
N LEU A 1191 -15.75 -3.82 4.32
CA LEU A 1191 -15.75 -2.83 3.23
C LEU A 1191 -14.84 -3.27 2.06
N MET A 1192 -13.68 -3.88 2.36
CA MET A 1192 -12.81 -4.47 1.33
C MET A 1192 -13.48 -5.66 0.62
N TYR A 1193 -14.18 -6.52 1.37
CA TYR A 1193 -14.93 -7.66 0.83
C TYR A 1193 -16.04 -7.19 -0.13
N LEU A 1194 -16.82 -6.17 0.25
CA LEU A 1194 -17.84 -5.56 -0.62
C LEU A 1194 -17.25 -4.94 -1.90
N ILE A 1195 -16.10 -4.27 -1.80
CA ILE A 1195 -15.44 -3.62 -2.96
C ILE A 1195 -14.87 -4.65 -3.95
N ASN A 1196 -14.39 -5.79 -3.47
CA ASN A 1196 -13.78 -6.84 -4.29
C ASN A 1196 -14.79 -7.87 -4.83
N LYS A 1197 -16.07 -7.79 -4.44
CA LYS A 1197 -17.13 -8.74 -4.79
C LYS A 1197 -18.06 -8.16 -5.86
N ASP A 1198 -18.44 -8.98 -6.84
CA ASP A 1198 -19.34 -8.56 -7.91
C ASP A 1198 -20.75 -8.21 -7.39
N GLU A 1199 -21.34 -7.14 -7.93
CA GLU A 1199 -22.62 -6.57 -7.50
C GLU A 1199 -23.82 -7.54 -7.69
N THR A 1200 -23.64 -8.61 -8.47
CA THR A 1200 -24.62 -9.70 -8.65
C THR A 1200 -24.53 -10.80 -7.61
N GLU A 1201 -23.39 -10.93 -6.92
CA GLU A 1201 -23.13 -12.00 -5.93
C GLU A 1201 -23.34 -11.50 -4.48
N HIS A 1202 -23.68 -10.23 -4.29
CA HIS A 1202 -24.02 -9.67 -2.98
C HIS A 1202 -25.23 -10.39 -2.38
N THR A 1203 -25.12 -10.80 -1.11
CA THR A 1203 -26.30 -11.21 -0.33
C THR A 1203 -27.20 -10.01 -0.05
N GLY A 1204 -28.45 -10.24 0.38
CA GLY A 1204 -29.40 -9.14 0.64
C GLY A 1204 -28.92 -8.16 1.71
N GLN A 1205 -28.28 -8.66 2.78
CA GLN A 1205 -27.63 -7.88 3.82
C GLN A 1205 -26.44 -7.07 3.28
N GLU A 1206 -25.56 -7.68 2.48
CA GLU A 1206 -24.45 -6.98 1.80
C GLU A 1206 -24.96 -5.86 0.89
N SER A 1207 -25.94 -6.17 0.04
CA SER A 1207 -26.56 -5.25 -0.91
C SER A 1207 -27.25 -4.06 -0.20
N TYR A 1208 -27.88 -4.31 0.95
CA TYR A 1208 -28.45 -3.28 1.81
C TYR A 1208 -27.37 -2.33 2.38
N VAL A 1209 -26.26 -2.85 2.92
CA VAL A 1209 -25.16 -2.02 3.44
C VAL A 1209 -24.43 -1.29 2.31
N TRP A 1210 -24.18 -1.96 1.18
CA TRP A 1210 -23.55 -1.37 0.00
C TRP A 1210 -24.35 -0.20 -0.55
N LYS A 1211 -25.69 -0.33 -0.60
CA LYS A 1211 -26.59 0.77 -0.93
C LYS A 1211 -26.48 1.92 0.06
N MET A 1212 -26.52 1.66 1.37
CA MET A 1212 -26.40 2.71 2.39
C MET A 1212 -25.04 3.43 2.34
N TYR A 1213 -23.95 2.71 2.07
CA TYR A 1213 -22.62 3.27 1.83
C TYR A 1213 -22.59 4.20 0.61
N GLN A 1214 -23.21 3.82 -0.51
CA GLN A 1214 -23.37 4.69 -1.69
C GLN A 1214 -24.25 5.93 -1.39
N GLU A 1215 -25.29 5.78 -0.56
CA GLU A 1215 -26.16 6.88 -0.12
C GLU A 1215 -25.52 7.76 0.99
N ARG A 1216 -24.33 7.40 1.51
CA ARG A 1216 -23.64 8.01 2.67
C ARG A 1216 -24.51 8.05 3.93
N CYS A 1217 -25.27 6.98 4.17
CA CYS A 1217 -26.13 6.82 5.34
C CYS A 1217 -25.51 5.81 6.32
N TRP A 1218 -25.35 6.22 7.59
CA TRP A 1218 -24.68 5.42 8.63
C TRP A 1218 -25.65 4.69 9.58
N ASP A 1219 -26.95 4.71 9.27
CA ASP A 1219 -28.02 4.07 10.05
C ASP A 1219 -27.86 2.53 10.21
N PHE A 1220 -26.95 1.88 9.46
CA PHE A 1220 -26.66 0.45 9.61
C PHE A 1220 -25.71 0.13 10.78
N PHE A 1221 -24.99 1.09 11.36
CA PHE A 1221 -24.17 0.82 12.55
C PHE A 1221 -25.07 0.56 13.77
N PRO A 1222 -24.73 -0.40 14.65
CA PRO A 1222 -25.53 -0.73 15.84
C PRO A 1222 -25.31 0.29 16.98
N ALA A 1223 -25.61 1.57 16.72
CA ALA A 1223 -25.44 2.64 17.70
C ALA A 1223 -26.45 2.50 18.86
N GLY A 1224 -25.95 2.37 20.09
CA GLY A 1224 -26.75 2.26 21.31
C GLY A 1224 -27.31 0.86 21.62
N ASP A 1225 -27.07 -0.16 20.79
CA ASP A 1225 -27.58 -1.52 21.00
C ASP A 1225 -26.59 -2.60 20.49
N CYS A 1226 -26.76 -3.86 20.90
CA CYS A 1226 -25.95 -5.00 20.43
C CYS A 1226 -26.81 -6.27 20.37
N PHE A 1227 -26.42 -7.29 19.58
CA PHE A 1227 -27.23 -8.50 19.40
C PHE A 1227 -27.61 -9.15 20.74
N ARG A 1228 -26.64 -9.26 21.67
CA ARG A 1228 -26.88 -9.81 23.01
C ARG A 1228 -27.94 -9.04 23.79
N LYS A 1229 -27.96 -7.71 23.69
CA LYS A 1229 -28.89 -6.82 24.39
C LYS A 1229 -30.29 -6.85 23.78
N GLN A 1230 -30.39 -6.91 22.45
CA GLN A 1230 -31.67 -7.10 21.76
C GLN A 1230 -32.33 -8.45 22.09
N TYR A 1231 -31.53 -9.48 22.39
CA TYR A 1231 -32.00 -10.84 22.66
C TYR A 1231 -31.79 -11.30 24.13
N GLU A 1232 -31.58 -10.40 25.09
CA GLU A 1232 -31.26 -10.74 26.50
C GLU A 1232 -32.31 -11.70 27.11
N ASP A 1233 -33.61 -11.38 26.99
CA ASP A 1233 -34.75 -12.22 27.42
C ASP A 1233 -34.83 -13.62 26.75
N GLN A 1234 -34.10 -13.86 25.65
CA GLN A 1234 -34.18 -15.08 24.84
C GLN A 1234 -32.91 -15.94 24.91
N LEU A 1235 -31.78 -15.36 25.29
CA LEU A 1235 -30.47 -16.02 25.40
C LEU A 1235 -30.20 -16.56 26.82
N GLY A 1236 -30.64 -15.81 27.85
CA GLY A 1236 -30.49 -16.15 29.27
C GLY A 1236 -29.48 -15.31 30.05
#